data_AF-A0A654IAI9-F1
#
_entry.id   AF-A0A654IAI9-F1
#
_cell.length_a   1.000
_cell.length_b   1.000
_cell.length_c   1.000
_cell.angle_alpha   90.00
_cell.angle_beta   90.00
_cell.angle_gamma   90.00
#
_symmetry.space_group_name_H-M   'P 1'
#
loop_
_entity.id
_entity.type
_entity.pdbx_description
1 polymer ?
#
loop_
_entity_poly.entity_id
_entity_poly.type
_entity_poly.pdbx_seq_one_letter_code
_entity_poly.pdbx_strand_id
1 'polypeptide(L)'
;MIKKLLVSLGSISLISTSILVVACGNKLGKDDNKPLSNSAFANLINKINNSDDLEKLADLSFNLGNRKVNKNEILPSLLENNSKILSVIFKGSNKNKIIVTVNNVSTQKGENSNISNIQGVADVSLTFTNRHTNKSIDRRITFTGLQKNGGADEHGRIIGNQFAYFGGEKGFQEYLKLDLLKRFDYDNERYMNILKSSLNVDSKNKVEDIKKIRDIDITEEQIKTFNEKAKAVSFDEYYNAALKGFTVPVYENNSSEVKLKVNDGPETGKGSSVIDSIGRDPNRTNGLARTITNETYKNIATQTFQVTFSSPNKYEEEISEAEEFIQKISSWSKEQFEAYMAIQIRTLETNFNYQNSEIEREIKNSDVNLYAGHIDKLKENQKQLKEKFEKEKAELQAYNQEKLKKWQQDEIDKYKKKAKDEDGKTFRPTSGTMWILDHQVSSNGTGSNKFYFGTNSHVAKAITDKLSSMSLTRIDKSVGVGQTLKLNSLDPNFKTFHFSDNLKEAIDVIFHATDFIEEDQRPTEFLESKQKEKFKKTGIYADFAVVEIDFDKLLKTYKESNGNTSNNNFWVQKQGQPITDTYKGKDIKEIVSDITNDYASLDESKKVKFKSTSYLEKEQYPTIERMISFDPNNKTDLDKFNNLESLYTRLSVC
;
A
#
# COMPACT_ATOMS: atom_id res chain seq x y z
N MET A 1 9.70 17.57 2.04
CA MET A 1 10.97 17.55 2.79
C MET A 1 10.85 17.51 4.33
N ILE A 2 9.81 18.04 4.99
CA ILE A 2 9.65 17.92 6.47
C ILE A 2 9.35 16.46 6.93
N LYS A 3 8.97 15.56 6.02
CA LYS A 3 8.69 14.14 6.29
C LYS A 3 9.86 13.29 6.81
N LYS A 4 11.13 13.76 6.75
CA LYS A 4 12.31 12.96 7.15
C LYS A 4 12.62 12.96 8.66
N LEU A 5 11.83 13.62 9.51
CA LEU A 5 12.13 13.77 10.94
C LEU A 5 11.60 12.62 11.85
N LEU A 6 10.90 11.62 11.31
CA LEU A 6 10.12 10.68 12.12
C LEU A 6 10.25 9.22 11.68
N VAL A 7 11.45 8.63 11.79
CA VAL A 7 11.60 7.17 11.84
C VAL A 7 12.78 6.81 12.74
N SER A 8 12.52 6.38 13.97
CA SER A 8 13.45 5.49 14.70
C SER A 8 12.75 4.75 15.83
N LEU A 9 13.00 3.43 15.88
CA LEU A 9 12.77 2.46 16.98
C LEU A 9 11.33 1.87 17.03
N GLY A 10 11.08 0.57 16.89
CA GLY A 10 11.96 -0.61 16.90
C GLY A 10 11.66 -1.53 18.09
N SER A 11 10.65 -2.38 17.94
CA SER A 11 10.55 -3.79 18.39
C SER A 11 11.28 -4.23 19.67
N ILE A 12 10.53 -4.68 20.69
CA ILE A 12 10.91 -5.79 21.58
C ILE A 12 9.66 -6.61 21.92
N SER A 13 9.61 -7.84 21.41
CA SER A 13 8.83 -8.96 21.94
C SER A 13 9.46 -9.50 23.23
N LEU A 14 8.70 -10.21 24.07
CA LEU A 14 9.06 -11.43 24.85
C LEU A 14 8.11 -11.55 26.06
N ILE A 15 7.21 -12.54 26.07
CA ILE A 15 7.26 -13.85 26.77
C ILE A 15 6.46 -13.87 28.09
N SER A 16 5.55 -14.84 28.11
CA SER A 16 4.76 -15.39 29.20
C SER A 16 5.52 -15.77 30.47
N THR A 17 4.88 -15.69 31.64
CA THR A 17 4.94 -16.76 32.64
C THR A 17 3.65 -16.84 33.46
N SER A 18 3.19 -18.07 33.63
CA SER A 18 2.08 -18.54 34.47
C SER A 18 2.54 -18.73 35.91
N ILE A 19 1.75 -18.36 36.92
CA ILE A 19 1.79 -18.96 38.27
C ILE A 19 0.36 -19.09 38.84
N LEU A 20 0.20 -20.18 39.58
CA LEU A 20 -0.98 -20.87 40.11
C LEU A 20 -1.24 -20.57 41.61
N VAL A 21 -2.47 -20.89 42.07
CA VAL A 21 -2.99 -21.11 43.47
C VAL A 21 -3.12 -19.84 44.35
N VAL A 22 -4.16 -19.55 45.16
CA VAL A 22 -4.93 -20.37 46.13
C VAL A 22 -6.34 -19.81 46.37
N ALA A 23 -7.27 -20.73 46.67
CA ALA A 23 -8.67 -20.51 47.03
C ALA A 23 -8.89 -19.93 48.43
N CYS A 24 -9.98 -19.16 48.61
CA CYS A 24 -10.73 -19.10 49.88
C CYS A 24 -12.23 -18.91 49.58
N GLY A 25 -13.03 -19.80 50.15
CA GLY A 25 -14.48 -19.85 49.99
C GLY A 25 -15.23 -18.83 50.85
N ASN A 26 -16.46 -18.53 50.43
CA ASN A 26 -17.42 -17.79 51.24
C ASN A 26 -18.80 -18.47 51.25
N LYS A 27 -19.43 -18.32 52.41
CA LYS A 27 -20.58 -19.03 52.98
C LYS A 27 -21.82 -19.09 52.07
N LEU A 28 -22.44 -20.28 52.04
CA LEU A 28 -23.73 -20.57 51.42
C LEU A 28 -24.88 -20.16 52.35
N GLY A 29 -25.77 -19.29 51.86
CA GLY A 29 -27.10 -19.08 52.43
C GLY A 29 -28.05 -20.21 52.04
N LYS A 30 -29.02 -20.51 52.92
CA LYS A 30 -30.03 -21.59 52.75
C LYS A 30 -30.83 -21.41 51.46
N ASP A 31 -30.79 -22.41 50.58
CA ASP A 31 -31.62 -22.51 49.38
C ASP A 31 -32.99 -23.15 49.66
N ASP A 32 -34.01 -22.65 48.96
CA ASP A 32 -35.36 -23.22 48.90
C ASP A 32 -35.43 -24.30 47.80
N ASN A 33 -35.48 -25.57 48.22
CA ASN A 33 -35.35 -26.79 47.41
C ASN A 33 -36.59 -27.18 46.58
N LYS A 34 -37.60 -26.33 46.40
CA LYS A 34 -38.77 -26.68 45.56
C LYS A 34 -38.41 -26.74 44.05
N PRO A 35 -38.68 -27.84 43.33
CA PRO A 35 -38.36 -27.98 41.89
C PRO A 35 -39.08 -26.93 41.02
N LEU A 36 -38.42 -26.46 39.96
CA LEU A 36 -39.03 -25.56 38.97
C LEU A 36 -39.75 -26.40 37.90
N SER A 37 -41.07 -26.21 37.74
CA SER A 37 -41.85 -26.92 36.71
C SER A 37 -41.46 -26.47 35.29
N ASN A 38 -41.67 -27.33 34.30
CA ASN A 38 -41.34 -27.02 32.90
C ASN A 38 -42.13 -25.83 32.32
N SER A 39 -43.38 -25.60 32.76
CA SER A 39 -44.17 -24.45 32.30
C SER A 39 -43.69 -23.15 32.94
N ALA A 40 -43.37 -23.17 34.24
CA ALA A 40 -42.79 -22.02 34.94
C ALA A 40 -41.41 -21.67 34.38
N PHE A 41 -40.59 -22.68 34.07
CA PHE A 41 -39.31 -22.52 33.38
C PHE A 41 -39.46 -21.86 32.02
N ALA A 42 -40.33 -22.39 31.14
CA ALA A 42 -40.54 -21.81 29.81
C ALA A 42 -41.07 -20.38 29.86
N ASN A 43 -42.04 -20.10 30.75
CA ASN A 43 -42.59 -18.76 30.92
C ASN A 43 -41.56 -17.75 31.45
N LEU A 44 -40.62 -18.19 32.28
CA LEU A 44 -39.55 -17.34 32.80
C LEU A 44 -38.55 -16.99 31.69
N ILE A 45 -38.07 -17.98 30.93
CA ILE A 45 -37.08 -17.75 29.87
C ILE A 45 -37.66 -16.94 28.70
N ASN A 46 -38.94 -17.15 28.35
CA ASN A 46 -39.59 -16.43 27.26
C ASN A 46 -39.76 -14.92 27.51
N LYS A 47 -39.65 -14.46 28.77
CA LYS A 47 -39.68 -13.04 29.13
C LYS A 47 -38.35 -12.32 28.92
N ILE A 48 -37.27 -13.04 28.61
CA ILE A 48 -35.93 -12.49 28.48
C ILE A 48 -35.67 -12.12 27.02
N ASN A 49 -35.77 -10.82 26.69
CA ASN A 49 -35.58 -10.34 25.32
C ASN A 49 -34.21 -9.68 25.08
N ASN A 50 -33.63 -9.05 26.10
CA ASN A 50 -32.34 -8.34 26.04
C ASN A 50 -31.53 -8.57 27.34
N SER A 51 -30.32 -8.02 27.42
CA SER A 51 -29.50 -8.14 28.65
C SER A 51 -30.13 -7.52 29.88
N ASP A 52 -30.91 -6.45 29.74
CA ASP A 52 -31.47 -5.74 30.90
C ASP A 52 -32.56 -6.59 31.58
N ASP A 53 -33.34 -7.33 30.79
CA ASP A 53 -34.30 -8.30 31.31
C ASP A 53 -33.59 -9.49 31.99
N LEU A 54 -32.45 -9.92 31.45
CA LEU A 54 -31.64 -10.98 32.05
C LEU A 54 -31.02 -10.51 33.38
N GLU A 55 -30.49 -9.29 33.45
CA GLU A 55 -29.85 -8.72 34.64
C GLU A 55 -30.82 -8.52 35.82
N LYS A 56 -32.12 -8.31 35.54
CA LYS A 56 -33.16 -8.32 36.58
C LYS A 56 -33.29 -9.69 37.25
N LEU A 57 -33.03 -10.77 36.51
CA LEU A 57 -33.27 -12.15 36.94
C LEU A 57 -31.99 -12.91 37.32
N ALA A 58 -30.84 -12.45 36.84
CA ALA A 58 -29.54 -13.10 37.00
C ALA A 58 -28.42 -12.09 37.28
N ASP A 59 -27.40 -12.54 37.98
CA ASP A 59 -26.11 -11.87 38.11
C ASP A 59 -25.23 -12.23 36.91
N LEU A 60 -24.69 -11.22 36.25
CA LEU A 60 -23.68 -11.37 35.21
C LEU A 60 -22.28 -11.18 35.83
N SER A 61 -21.34 -12.06 35.49
CA SER A 61 -19.94 -11.93 35.87
C SER A 61 -19.06 -12.03 34.64
N PHE A 62 -18.14 -11.09 34.48
CA PHE A 62 -17.13 -11.10 33.42
C PHE A 62 -15.76 -11.35 34.06
N ASN A 63 -15.15 -12.50 33.76
CA ASN A 63 -13.90 -12.93 34.36
C ASN A 63 -12.78 -12.97 33.31
N LEU A 64 -11.85 -12.02 33.39
CA LEU A 64 -10.63 -11.99 32.57
C LEU A 64 -9.48 -12.56 33.40
N GLY A 65 -9.17 -13.84 33.19
CA GLY A 65 -8.24 -14.58 34.05
C GLY A 65 -8.76 -14.63 35.49
N ASN A 66 -7.98 -14.09 36.44
CA ASN A 66 -8.34 -14.05 37.86
C ASN A 66 -9.05 -12.75 38.29
N ARG A 67 -9.30 -11.81 37.37
CA ARG A 67 -9.93 -10.54 37.68
C ARG A 67 -11.39 -10.54 37.24
N LYS A 68 -12.28 -10.12 38.15
CA LYS A 68 -13.67 -9.78 37.83
C LYS A 68 -13.73 -8.34 37.31
N VAL A 69 -14.44 -8.14 36.22
CA VAL A 69 -14.42 -6.91 35.42
C VAL A 69 -15.87 -6.46 35.19
N ASN A 70 -16.10 -5.15 35.08
CA ASN A 70 -17.45 -4.63 34.86
C ASN A 70 -17.87 -4.80 33.39
N LYS A 71 -19.18 -4.93 33.15
CA LYS A 71 -19.76 -5.08 31.78
C LYS A 71 -19.32 -3.96 30.83
N ASN A 72 -19.26 -2.72 31.32
CA ASN A 72 -18.88 -1.53 30.55
C ASN A 72 -17.36 -1.44 30.25
N GLU A 73 -16.55 -2.36 30.77
CA GLU A 73 -15.12 -2.52 30.50
C GLU A 73 -14.84 -3.71 29.57
N ILE A 74 -15.87 -4.40 29.08
CA ILE A 74 -15.74 -5.51 28.15
C ILE A 74 -16.06 -5.04 26.74
N LEU A 75 -15.09 -5.10 25.84
CA LEU A 75 -15.32 -4.89 24.42
C LEU A 75 -16.15 -6.04 23.82
N PRO A 76 -17.11 -5.76 22.94
CA PRO A 76 -17.87 -6.78 22.21
C PRO A 76 -16.99 -7.81 21.49
N SER A 77 -15.93 -7.37 20.81
CA SER A 77 -14.92 -8.24 20.17
C SER A 77 -14.19 -9.17 21.13
N LEU A 78 -13.79 -8.68 22.31
CA LEU A 78 -13.19 -9.52 23.36
C LEU A 78 -14.16 -10.62 23.82
N LEU A 79 -15.45 -10.28 23.93
CA LEU A 79 -16.49 -11.22 24.32
C LEU A 79 -16.82 -12.23 23.21
N GLU A 80 -16.71 -11.85 21.92
CA GLU A 80 -16.76 -12.75 20.76
C GLU A 80 -15.59 -13.74 20.76
N ASN A 81 -14.35 -13.24 20.92
CA ASN A 81 -13.14 -14.07 20.90
C ASN A 81 -13.01 -14.96 22.14
N ASN A 82 -13.61 -14.56 23.27
CA ASN A 82 -13.53 -15.29 24.52
C ASN A 82 -14.89 -15.31 25.25
N SER A 83 -15.88 -15.97 24.66
CA SER A 83 -17.24 -16.07 25.22
C SER A 83 -17.31 -16.64 26.63
N LYS A 84 -16.30 -17.43 27.04
CA LYS A 84 -16.21 -18.07 28.37
C LYS A 84 -15.99 -17.09 29.52
N ILE A 85 -15.63 -15.84 29.24
CA ILE A 85 -15.48 -14.81 30.28
C ILE A 85 -16.82 -14.45 30.91
N LEU A 86 -17.93 -14.63 30.18
CA LEU A 86 -19.27 -14.37 30.66
C LEU A 86 -19.82 -15.59 31.42
N SER A 87 -20.23 -15.35 32.67
CA SER A 87 -21.01 -16.28 33.47
C SER A 87 -22.34 -15.64 33.87
N VAL A 88 -23.41 -16.43 33.78
CA VAL A 88 -24.79 -16.00 34.11
C VAL A 88 -25.32 -16.90 35.21
N ILE A 89 -25.65 -16.32 36.37
CA ILE A 89 -26.15 -17.05 37.53
C ILE A 89 -27.48 -16.43 37.96
N PHE A 90 -28.56 -17.20 37.95
CA PHE A 90 -29.88 -16.70 38.37
C PHE A 90 -29.89 -16.25 39.84
N LYS A 91 -30.70 -15.24 40.16
CA LYS A 91 -30.87 -14.70 41.51
C LYS A 91 -31.95 -15.46 42.30
N GLY A 92 -31.91 -15.30 43.62
CA GLY A 92 -32.98 -15.74 44.52
C GLY A 92 -33.33 -17.23 44.41
N SER A 93 -34.63 -17.54 44.42
CA SER A 93 -35.15 -18.91 44.42
C SER A 93 -34.85 -19.72 43.15
N ASN A 94 -34.26 -19.11 42.11
CA ASN A 94 -33.90 -19.77 40.85
C ASN A 94 -32.40 -20.09 40.73
N LYS A 95 -31.55 -19.61 41.66
CA LYS A 95 -30.08 -19.68 41.59
C LYS A 95 -29.51 -21.07 41.29
N ASN A 96 -30.12 -22.11 41.86
CA ASN A 96 -29.70 -23.49 41.69
C ASN A 96 -30.64 -24.34 40.81
N LYS A 97 -31.65 -23.72 40.18
CA LYS A 97 -32.68 -24.41 39.39
C LYS A 97 -32.45 -24.31 37.89
N ILE A 98 -31.71 -23.30 37.44
CA ILE A 98 -31.43 -23.05 36.03
C ILE A 98 -29.92 -22.97 35.82
N ILE A 99 -29.42 -23.76 34.89
CA ILE A 99 -28.05 -23.70 34.39
C ILE A 99 -28.07 -22.88 33.11
N VAL A 100 -27.11 -21.97 32.93
CA VAL A 100 -26.97 -21.18 31.71
C VAL A 100 -25.61 -21.48 31.08
N THR A 101 -25.65 -21.91 29.83
CA THR A 101 -24.45 -22.12 29.01
C THR A 101 -24.36 -21.00 27.99
N VAL A 102 -23.21 -20.32 27.94
CA VAL A 102 -22.89 -19.36 26.88
C VAL A 102 -22.32 -20.14 25.70
N ASN A 103 -23.07 -20.24 24.61
CA ASN A 103 -22.69 -21.04 23.45
C ASN A 103 -21.69 -20.29 22.57
N ASN A 104 -22.06 -19.08 22.15
CA ASN A 104 -21.22 -18.19 21.36
C ASN A 104 -21.67 -16.74 21.54
N VAL A 105 -20.83 -15.84 21.06
CA VAL A 105 -21.11 -14.40 20.98
C VAL A 105 -20.75 -13.97 19.57
N SER A 106 -21.59 -13.12 18.97
CA SER A 106 -21.35 -12.59 17.63
C SER A 106 -21.42 -11.06 17.64
N THR A 107 -20.47 -10.45 16.93
CA THR A 107 -20.43 -9.01 16.68
C THR A 107 -20.86 -8.67 15.27
N GLN A 108 -21.40 -7.46 15.10
CA GLN A 108 -21.63 -6.89 13.79
C GLN A 108 -20.35 -6.20 13.29
N LYS A 109 -19.86 -6.61 12.12
CA LYS A 109 -18.65 -6.07 11.49
C LYS A 109 -19.05 -5.31 10.23
N GLY A 110 -18.60 -4.05 10.12
CA GLY A 110 -18.66 -3.24 8.89
C GLY A 110 -17.40 -3.45 8.05
N GLU A 111 -17.29 -2.75 6.92
CA GLU A 111 -16.17 -2.91 5.98
C GLU A 111 -14.80 -2.64 6.62
N ASN A 112 -14.69 -1.54 7.36
CA ASN A 112 -13.44 -1.06 7.94
C ASN A 112 -13.54 -0.86 9.46
N SER A 113 -14.50 -1.48 10.14
CA SER A 113 -14.64 -1.37 11.60
C SER A 113 -15.56 -2.43 12.18
N ASN A 114 -15.38 -2.74 13.47
CA ASN A 114 -16.34 -3.53 14.22
C ASN A 114 -17.47 -2.60 14.73
N ILE A 115 -18.65 -2.66 14.11
CA ILE A 115 -19.81 -1.82 14.44
C ILE A 115 -20.27 -2.08 15.88
N SER A 116 -20.23 -3.34 16.30
CA SER A 116 -20.53 -3.72 17.69
C SER A 116 -19.64 -3.00 18.69
N ASN A 117 -18.33 -2.89 18.45
CA ASN A 117 -17.40 -2.14 19.30
C ASN A 117 -17.67 -0.62 19.30
N ILE A 118 -18.22 -0.06 18.22
CA ILE A 118 -18.65 1.35 18.17
C ILE A 118 -19.91 1.54 19.02
N GLN A 119 -20.87 0.64 18.91
CA GLN A 119 -22.17 0.76 19.55
C GLN A 119 -22.19 0.27 21.00
N GLY A 120 -21.24 -0.59 21.39
CA GLY A 120 -21.20 -1.26 22.69
C GLY A 120 -22.27 -2.34 22.82
N VAL A 121 -22.47 -3.12 21.75
CA VAL A 121 -23.50 -4.16 21.67
C VAL A 121 -22.94 -5.48 21.13
N ALA A 122 -23.44 -6.61 21.63
CA ALA A 122 -23.10 -7.95 21.11
C ALA A 122 -24.32 -8.87 21.21
N ASP A 123 -24.46 -9.80 20.28
CA ASP A 123 -25.49 -10.84 20.39
C ASP A 123 -24.90 -12.09 21.04
N VAL A 124 -25.53 -12.55 22.11
CA VAL A 124 -25.08 -13.70 22.90
C VAL A 124 -26.08 -14.84 22.73
N SER A 125 -25.60 -16.01 22.30
CA SER A 125 -26.40 -17.24 22.27
C SER A 125 -26.27 -17.96 23.60
N LEU A 126 -27.38 -18.10 24.31
CA LEU A 126 -27.47 -18.76 25.61
C LEU A 126 -28.38 -19.98 25.53
N THR A 127 -27.95 -21.08 26.13
CA THR A 127 -28.80 -22.23 26.45
C THR A 127 -29.16 -22.18 27.92
N PHE A 128 -30.45 -22.11 28.21
CA PHE A 128 -30.99 -22.24 29.57
C PHE A 128 -31.42 -23.69 29.77
N THR A 129 -30.99 -24.33 30.85
CA THR A 129 -31.33 -25.72 31.18
C THR A 129 -31.97 -25.80 32.56
N ASN A 130 -33.16 -26.38 32.65
CA ASN A 130 -33.78 -26.71 33.92
C ASN A 130 -33.04 -27.88 34.56
N ARG A 131 -32.42 -27.65 35.72
CA ARG A 131 -31.58 -28.64 36.42
C ARG A 131 -32.35 -29.88 36.89
N HIS A 132 -33.67 -29.77 37.07
CA HIS A 132 -34.50 -30.87 37.59
C HIS A 132 -35.02 -31.78 36.48
N THR A 133 -35.27 -31.23 35.29
CA THR A 133 -35.91 -31.96 34.18
C THR A 133 -35.00 -32.13 32.96
N ASN A 134 -33.82 -31.49 32.96
CA ASN A 134 -32.90 -31.39 31.83
C ASN A 134 -33.51 -30.78 30.55
N LYS A 135 -34.66 -30.12 30.66
CA LYS A 135 -35.25 -29.41 29.52
C LYS A 135 -34.46 -28.13 29.24
N SER A 136 -34.09 -27.92 27.98
CA SER A 136 -33.33 -26.74 27.54
C SER A 136 -34.14 -25.82 26.62
N ILE A 137 -33.83 -24.52 26.65
CA ILE A 137 -34.34 -23.49 25.75
C ILE A 137 -33.17 -22.62 25.30
N ASP A 138 -33.00 -22.48 23.99
CA ASP A 138 -31.98 -21.62 23.39
C ASP A 138 -32.55 -20.23 23.10
N ARG A 139 -31.77 -19.19 23.42
CA ARG A 139 -32.12 -17.80 23.11
C ARG A 139 -30.89 -17.05 22.61
N ARG A 140 -31.08 -16.27 21.56
CA ARG A 140 -30.14 -15.21 21.17
C ARG A 140 -30.62 -13.91 21.79
N ILE A 141 -29.77 -13.27 22.59
CA ILE A 141 -30.10 -12.08 23.37
C ILE A 141 -29.06 -11.00 23.05
N THR A 142 -29.52 -9.80 22.73
CA THR A 142 -28.65 -8.65 22.52
C THR A 142 -28.22 -8.06 23.86
N PHE A 143 -26.91 -8.05 24.09
CA PHE A 143 -26.27 -7.39 25.22
C PHE A 143 -25.91 -5.96 24.84
N THR A 144 -26.36 -5.00 25.65
CA THR A 144 -26.12 -3.56 25.47
C THR A 144 -25.27 -3.01 26.61
N GLY A 145 -24.67 -1.82 26.46
CA GLY A 145 -23.88 -1.20 27.53
C GLY A 145 -22.50 -1.85 27.77
N LEU A 146 -21.99 -2.56 26.76
CA LEU A 146 -20.60 -3.02 26.70
C LEU A 146 -19.67 -1.82 26.40
N GLN A 147 -18.35 -2.02 26.56
CA GLN A 147 -17.36 -0.98 26.28
C GLN A 147 -17.43 -0.52 24.81
N LYS A 148 -17.27 0.80 24.59
CA LYS A 148 -17.25 1.42 23.26
C LYS A 148 -15.87 1.95 22.91
N ASN A 149 -15.52 1.90 21.64
CA ASN A 149 -14.37 2.61 21.07
C ASN A 149 -14.62 2.94 19.58
N GLY A 150 -13.59 3.40 18.86
CA GLY A 150 -13.68 3.70 17.43
C GLY A 150 -13.79 2.48 16.48
N GLY A 151 -14.22 1.31 16.97
CA GLY A 151 -14.33 0.07 16.20
C GLY A 151 -13.09 -0.84 16.24
N ALA A 152 -12.14 -0.55 17.12
CA ALA A 152 -10.94 -1.35 17.33
C ALA A 152 -11.21 -2.56 18.25
N ASP A 153 -10.51 -3.67 18.05
CA ASP A 153 -10.56 -4.85 18.91
C ASP A 153 -9.72 -4.68 20.20
N GLU A 154 -9.65 -5.72 21.03
CA GLU A 154 -8.87 -5.74 22.28
C GLU A 154 -7.36 -5.58 22.09
N HIS A 155 -6.86 -5.74 20.87
CA HIS A 155 -5.45 -5.54 20.51
C HIS A 155 -5.22 -4.17 19.84
N GLY A 156 -6.24 -3.32 19.77
CA GLY A 156 -6.17 -2.02 19.10
C GLY A 156 -6.22 -2.11 17.57
N ARG A 157 -6.56 -3.28 17.01
CA ARG A 157 -6.68 -3.48 15.56
C ARG A 157 -8.09 -3.13 15.12
N ILE A 158 -8.23 -2.33 14.06
CA ILE A 158 -9.54 -2.11 13.45
C ILE A 158 -9.78 -3.23 12.43
N ILE A 159 -10.53 -4.25 12.84
CA ILE A 159 -10.85 -5.42 12.01
C ILE A 159 -12.29 -5.30 11.54
N GLY A 160 -12.46 -4.94 10.27
CA GLY A 160 -13.74 -5.04 9.57
C GLY A 160 -13.97 -6.43 8.96
N ASN A 161 -15.16 -6.62 8.40
CA ASN A 161 -15.45 -7.73 7.51
C ASN A 161 -15.15 -7.28 6.07
N GLN A 162 -14.07 -7.79 5.50
CA GLN A 162 -13.64 -7.45 4.15
C GLN A 162 -14.66 -7.87 3.08
N PHE A 163 -15.53 -8.85 3.39
CA PHE A 163 -16.62 -9.22 2.51
C PHE A 163 -17.83 -8.27 2.58
N ALA A 164 -17.89 -7.37 3.58
CA ALA A 164 -19.01 -6.44 3.72
C ALA A 164 -19.15 -5.52 2.50
N TYR A 165 -18.04 -5.14 1.85
CA TYR A 165 -18.03 -4.39 0.60
C TYR A 165 -18.90 -5.08 -0.48
N PHE A 166 -18.86 -6.42 -0.51
CA PHE A 166 -19.60 -7.23 -1.46
C PHE A 166 -21.04 -7.54 -1.03
N GLY A 167 -21.45 -7.18 0.20
CA GLY A 167 -22.70 -7.66 0.81
C GLY A 167 -22.54 -9.00 1.53
N GLY A 168 -21.34 -9.33 1.99
CA GLY A 168 -20.98 -10.58 2.66
C GLY A 168 -20.49 -11.66 1.68
N GLU A 169 -20.25 -12.87 2.20
CA GLU A 169 -19.70 -13.99 1.42
C GLU A 169 -20.55 -14.32 0.19
N LYS A 170 -21.88 -14.37 0.32
CA LYS A 170 -22.79 -14.62 -0.80
C LYS A 170 -22.64 -13.55 -1.88
N GLY A 171 -22.55 -12.29 -1.49
CA GLY A 171 -22.37 -11.18 -2.43
C GLY A 171 -21.01 -11.23 -3.13
N PHE A 172 -19.96 -11.66 -2.42
CA PHE A 172 -18.65 -11.91 -3.04
C PHE A 172 -18.71 -13.03 -4.08
N GLN A 173 -19.43 -14.13 -3.82
CA GLN A 173 -19.61 -15.20 -4.81
C GLN A 173 -20.37 -14.72 -6.06
N GLU A 174 -21.35 -13.81 -5.92
CA GLU A 174 -21.99 -13.20 -7.09
C GLU A 174 -21.04 -12.24 -7.83
N TYR A 175 -20.23 -11.47 -7.11
CA TYR A 175 -19.22 -10.60 -7.70
C TYR A 175 -18.20 -11.37 -8.56
N LEU A 176 -17.79 -12.57 -8.13
CA LEU A 176 -16.87 -13.42 -8.89
C LEU A 176 -17.44 -13.87 -10.25
N LYS A 177 -18.77 -13.89 -10.43
CA LYS A 177 -19.42 -14.28 -11.69
C LYS A 177 -19.54 -13.12 -12.69
N LEU A 178 -19.27 -11.88 -12.26
CA LEU A 178 -19.32 -10.71 -13.13
C LEU A 178 -18.14 -10.71 -14.11
N ASP A 179 -18.39 -10.23 -15.33
CA ASP A 179 -17.33 -9.89 -16.28
C ASP A 179 -16.63 -8.57 -15.90
N LEU A 180 -15.50 -8.26 -16.55
CA LEU A 180 -14.70 -7.07 -16.23
C LEU A 180 -15.50 -5.76 -16.26
N LEU A 181 -16.40 -5.59 -17.22
CA LEU A 181 -17.19 -4.37 -17.36
C LEU A 181 -18.20 -4.24 -16.21
N LYS A 182 -18.92 -5.31 -15.88
CA LYS A 182 -19.86 -5.32 -14.75
C LYS A 182 -19.16 -5.15 -13.41
N ARG A 183 -17.94 -5.68 -13.26
CA ARG A 183 -17.11 -5.44 -12.06
C ARG A 183 -16.70 -3.98 -11.97
N PHE A 184 -16.26 -3.39 -13.08
CA PHE A 184 -15.96 -1.97 -13.15
C PHE A 184 -17.18 -1.15 -12.72
N ASP A 185 -18.38 -1.39 -13.25
CA ASP A 185 -19.58 -0.64 -12.88
C ASP A 185 -19.89 -0.76 -11.38
N TYR A 186 -19.81 -1.98 -10.84
CA TYR A 186 -20.02 -2.29 -9.43
C TYR A 186 -19.07 -1.54 -8.49
N ASP A 187 -17.78 -1.51 -8.84
CA ASP A 187 -16.75 -0.84 -8.05
C ASP A 187 -16.77 0.68 -8.24
N ASN A 188 -17.01 1.11 -9.48
CA ASN A 188 -17.02 2.52 -9.86
C ASN A 188 -18.14 3.27 -9.14
N GLU A 189 -19.35 2.69 -9.03
CA GLU A 189 -20.45 3.33 -8.32
C GLU A 189 -20.07 3.69 -6.87
N ARG A 190 -19.47 2.74 -6.14
CA ARG A 190 -19.02 2.93 -4.76
C ARG A 190 -17.87 3.91 -4.66
N TYR A 191 -16.86 3.76 -5.52
CA TYR A 191 -15.73 4.67 -5.59
C TYR A 191 -16.20 6.11 -5.84
N MET A 192 -17.13 6.30 -6.76
CA MET A 192 -17.70 7.60 -7.08
C MET A 192 -18.50 8.18 -5.92
N ASN A 193 -19.22 7.37 -5.12
CA ASN A 193 -19.91 7.86 -3.93
C ASN A 193 -18.93 8.40 -2.87
N ILE A 194 -17.82 7.70 -2.64
CA ILE A 194 -16.76 8.16 -1.74
C ILE A 194 -16.13 9.45 -2.27
N LEU A 195 -15.79 9.48 -3.56
CA LEU A 195 -15.15 10.62 -4.19
C LEU A 195 -16.03 11.87 -4.19
N LYS A 196 -17.34 11.72 -4.46
CA LYS A 196 -18.30 12.83 -4.37
C LYS A 196 -18.37 13.39 -2.95
N SER A 197 -18.40 12.51 -1.95
CA SER A 197 -18.40 12.93 -0.54
C SER A 197 -17.10 13.66 -0.16
N SER A 198 -15.94 13.21 -0.64
CA SER A 198 -14.66 13.84 -0.28
C SER A 198 -14.47 15.20 -0.96
N LEU A 199 -15.01 15.36 -2.17
CA LEU A 199 -14.99 16.61 -2.91
C LEU A 199 -16.13 17.58 -2.52
N ASN A 200 -17.03 17.18 -1.62
CA ASN A 200 -18.20 17.96 -1.20
C ASN A 200 -19.03 18.48 -2.38
N VAL A 201 -19.34 17.60 -3.33
CA VAL A 201 -20.06 17.94 -4.57
C VAL A 201 -21.55 17.68 -4.43
N ASP A 202 -22.38 18.52 -5.08
CA ASP A 202 -23.83 18.32 -5.09
C ASP A 202 -24.25 17.64 -6.39
N SER A 203 -24.43 16.31 -6.31
CA SER A 203 -24.83 15.46 -7.43
C SER A 203 -26.09 15.89 -8.20
N LYS A 204 -26.86 16.87 -7.70
CA LYS A 204 -27.99 17.48 -8.39
C LYS A 204 -27.58 18.41 -9.53
N ASN A 205 -26.36 18.98 -9.52
CA ASN A 205 -25.88 19.87 -10.58
C ASN A 205 -24.46 19.52 -11.02
N LYS A 206 -24.35 18.56 -11.93
CA LYS A 206 -23.08 18.03 -12.46
C LYS A 206 -22.21 19.10 -13.13
N VAL A 207 -22.83 20.04 -13.85
CA VAL A 207 -22.12 21.10 -14.59
C VAL A 207 -21.45 22.07 -13.63
N GLU A 208 -22.18 22.54 -12.62
CA GLU A 208 -21.65 23.47 -11.63
C GLU A 208 -20.52 22.84 -10.81
N ASP A 209 -20.66 21.57 -10.44
CA ASP A 209 -19.60 20.82 -9.76
C ASP A 209 -18.31 20.75 -10.60
N ILE A 210 -18.44 20.39 -11.89
CA ILE A 210 -17.30 20.32 -12.82
C ILE A 210 -16.64 21.70 -12.92
N LYS A 211 -17.42 22.77 -13.07
CA LYS A 211 -16.91 24.13 -13.13
C LYS A 211 -16.13 24.50 -11.87
N LYS A 212 -16.69 24.22 -10.70
CA LYS A 212 -16.07 24.51 -9.39
C LYS A 212 -14.76 23.75 -9.16
N ILE A 213 -14.71 22.48 -9.55
CA ILE A 213 -13.58 21.58 -9.21
C ILE A 213 -12.48 21.63 -10.27
N ARG A 214 -12.87 21.75 -11.55
CA ARG A 214 -11.96 21.61 -12.70
C ARG A 214 -11.78 22.91 -13.49
N ASP A 215 -12.50 23.98 -13.14
CA ASP A 215 -12.51 25.24 -13.91
C ASP A 215 -12.90 24.98 -15.38
N ILE A 216 -13.93 24.14 -15.59
CA ILE A 216 -14.40 23.75 -16.93
C ILE A 216 -15.82 24.24 -17.14
N ASP A 217 -16.01 25.05 -18.17
CA ASP A 217 -17.32 25.38 -18.71
C ASP A 217 -17.76 24.31 -19.73
N ILE A 218 -18.83 23.58 -19.40
CA ILE A 218 -19.36 22.49 -20.21
C ILE A 218 -20.89 22.49 -20.14
N THR A 219 -21.56 22.04 -21.22
CA THR A 219 -23.02 21.90 -21.29
C THR A 219 -23.47 20.46 -21.10
N GLU A 220 -24.74 20.26 -20.74
CA GLU A 220 -25.33 18.91 -20.64
C GLU A 220 -25.29 18.14 -21.97
N GLU A 221 -25.47 18.84 -23.10
CA GLU A 221 -25.43 18.21 -24.43
C GLU A 221 -24.03 17.73 -24.81
N GLN A 222 -22.99 18.49 -24.45
CA GLN A 222 -21.59 18.06 -24.62
C GLN A 222 -21.25 16.87 -23.73
N ILE A 223 -21.72 16.87 -22.48
CA ILE A 223 -21.60 15.72 -21.57
C ILE A 223 -22.28 14.48 -22.17
N LYS A 224 -23.50 14.63 -22.69
CA LYS A 224 -24.24 13.54 -23.33
C LYS A 224 -23.50 13.00 -24.55
N THR A 225 -23.02 13.88 -25.43
CA THR A 225 -22.23 13.50 -26.61
C THR A 225 -20.96 12.73 -26.23
N PHE A 226 -20.26 13.17 -25.18
CA PHE A 226 -19.12 12.43 -24.66
C PHE A 226 -19.53 11.06 -24.14
N ASN A 227 -20.57 10.98 -23.31
CA ASN A 227 -21.02 9.74 -22.70
C ASN A 227 -21.44 8.69 -23.74
N GLU A 228 -22.09 9.11 -24.84
CA GLU A 228 -22.42 8.23 -25.95
C GLU A 228 -21.16 7.64 -26.61
N LYS A 229 -20.14 8.47 -26.85
CA LYS A 229 -18.84 8.01 -27.40
C LYS A 229 -18.08 7.14 -26.42
N ALA A 230 -18.02 7.53 -25.14
CA ALA A 230 -17.34 6.80 -24.08
C ALA A 230 -17.93 5.39 -23.92
N LYS A 231 -19.26 5.27 -23.92
CA LYS A 231 -19.96 3.99 -23.85
C LYS A 231 -19.61 3.07 -25.02
N ALA A 232 -19.47 3.61 -26.23
CA ALA A 232 -19.10 2.82 -27.42
C ALA A 232 -17.70 2.18 -27.31
N VAL A 233 -16.80 2.78 -26.53
CA VAL A 233 -15.44 2.28 -26.29
C VAL A 233 -15.24 1.72 -24.88
N SER A 234 -16.31 1.51 -24.11
CA SER A 234 -16.27 1.03 -22.72
C SER A 234 -15.44 1.91 -21.78
N PHE A 235 -15.48 3.23 -21.99
CA PHE A 235 -14.89 4.24 -21.12
C PHE A 235 -15.96 4.85 -20.20
N ASP A 236 -15.51 5.45 -19.08
CA ASP A 236 -16.38 6.05 -18.08
C ASP A 236 -17.07 7.33 -18.59
N GLU A 237 -18.15 7.73 -17.93
CA GLU A 237 -18.87 8.97 -18.23
C GLU A 237 -18.04 10.21 -17.91
N TYR A 238 -18.34 11.32 -18.60
CA TYR A 238 -17.64 12.60 -18.48
C TYR A 238 -17.50 13.06 -17.03
N TYR A 239 -18.62 13.03 -16.29
CA TYR A 239 -18.66 13.51 -14.91
C TYR A 239 -17.72 12.69 -14.00
N ASN A 240 -17.73 11.37 -14.14
CA ASN A 240 -16.85 10.49 -13.36
C ASN A 240 -15.39 10.70 -13.75
N ALA A 241 -15.08 10.75 -15.04
CA ALA A 241 -13.73 11.01 -15.56
C ALA A 241 -13.18 12.37 -15.07
N ALA A 242 -14.03 13.40 -15.07
CA ALA A 242 -13.67 14.72 -14.59
C ALA A 242 -13.35 14.72 -13.07
N LEU A 243 -14.18 14.09 -12.25
CA LEU A 243 -13.95 14.01 -10.80
C LEU A 243 -12.72 13.14 -10.47
N LYS A 244 -12.48 12.07 -11.24
CA LYS A 244 -11.28 11.21 -11.15
C LYS A 244 -9.97 11.92 -11.51
N GLY A 245 -10.05 13.13 -12.05
CA GLY A 245 -8.88 13.90 -12.47
C GLY A 245 -8.33 13.50 -13.83
N PHE A 246 -9.09 12.76 -14.66
CA PHE A 246 -8.67 12.46 -16.02
C PHE A 246 -8.66 13.72 -16.90
N THR A 247 -7.85 13.66 -17.96
CA THR A 247 -7.92 14.60 -19.08
C THR A 247 -9.27 14.44 -19.76
N VAL A 248 -10.01 15.54 -19.90
CA VAL A 248 -11.35 15.55 -20.48
C VAL A 248 -11.43 16.55 -21.63
N PRO A 249 -12.31 16.32 -22.62
CA PRO A 249 -12.52 17.30 -23.67
C PRO A 249 -13.22 18.56 -23.15
N VAL A 250 -12.88 19.69 -23.75
CA VAL A 250 -13.45 21.01 -23.48
C VAL A 250 -13.67 21.76 -24.80
N TYR A 251 -14.52 22.78 -24.74
CA TYR A 251 -14.97 23.54 -25.90
C TYR A 251 -14.84 25.04 -25.58
N GLU A 252 -13.80 25.68 -26.09
CA GLU A 252 -13.56 27.11 -25.85
C GLU A 252 -14.54 27.96 -26.65
N ASN A 253 -15.09 29.01 -26.05
CA ASN A 253 -15.92 30.02 -26.71
C ASN A 253 -17.13 29.46 -27.52
N ASN A 254 -17.74 28.37 -27.05
CA ASN A 254 -18.80 27.65 -27.77
C ASN A 254 -18.39 27.15 -29.17
N SER A 255 -17.08 26.97 -29.41
CA SER A 255 -16.57 26.31 -30.61
C SER A 255 -17.01 24.85 -30.67
N SER A 256 -17.22 24.34 -31.88
CA SER A 256 -17.39 22.90 -32.13
C SER A 256 -16.06 22.14 -32.11
N GLU A 257 -14.93 22.85 -32.10
CA GLU A 257 -13.59 22.27 -32.03
C GLU A 257 -13.32 21.72 -30.63
N VAL A 258 -12.95 20.44 -30.56
CA VAL A 258 -12.62 19.76 -29.32
C VAL A 258 -11.18 20.08 -28.93
N LYS A 259 -10.98 20.63 -27.73
CA LYS A 259 -9.69 20.73 -27.05
C LYS A 259 -9.65 19.82 -25.83
N LEU A 260 -8.48 19.64 -25.23
CA LEU A 260 -8.28 18.83 -24.04
C LEU A 260 -7.89 19.71 -22.86
N LYS A 261 -8.41 19.37 -21.67
CA LYS A 261 -7.95 19.95 -20.41
C LYS A 261 -7.40 18.86 -19.50
N VAL A 262 -6.10 18.92 -19.24
CA VAL A 262 -5.41 18.06 -18.28
C VAL A 262 -5.73 18.54 -16.87
N ASN A 263 -5.84 17.63 -15.89
CA ASN A 263 -5.88 18.06 -14.49
C ASN A 263 -4.46 18.42 -14.04
N ASP A 264 -4.16 19.71 -13.98
CA ASP A 264 -2.88 20.26 -13.51
C ASP A 264 -2.94 20.74 -12.05
N GLY A 265 -3.99 20.35 -11.31
CA GLY A 265 -4.12 20.48 -9.87
C GLY A 265 -3.56 19.27 -9.09
N PRO A 266 -3.78 19.20 -7.77
CA PRO A 266 -3.41 18.03 -6.97
C PRO A 266 -4.07 16.75 -7.50
N GLU A 267 -3.35 15.63 -7.41
CA GLU A 267 -3.88 14.33 -7.80
C GLU A 267 -5.13 13.98 -6.98
N THR A 268 -6.16 13.47 -7.65
CA THR A 268 -7.36 12.94 -6.99
C THR A 268 -6.97 11.73 -6.14
N GLY A 269 -7.29 11.77 -4.85
CA GLY A 269 -6.96 10.70 -3.91
C GLY A 269 -7.52 9.34 -4.34
N LYS A 270 -6.68 8.30 -4.26
CA LYS A 270 -7.03 6.91 -4.58
C LYS A 270 -7.01 6.06 -3.30
N GLY A 271 -8.02 5.20 -3.15
CA GLY A 271 -8.09 4.24 -2.05
C GLY A 271 -7.36 2.92 -2.35
N SER A 272 -7.19 2.08 -1.34
CA SER A 272 -6.71 0.70 -1.52
C SER A 272 -7.73 -0.12 -2.31
N SER A 273 -7.24 -1.03 -3.15
CA SER A 273 -8.08 -2.05 -3.80
C SER A 273 -8.67 -2.99 -2.75
N VAL A 274 -10.00 -3.12 -2.71
CA VAL A 274 -10.69 -4.00 -1.76
C VAL A 274 -10.37 -5.46 -2.08
N ILE A 275 -10.35 -5.83 -3.37
CA ILE A 275 -10.01 -7.18 -3.83
C ILE A 275 -8.58 -7.56 -3.42
N ASP A 276 -7.62 -6.66 -3.62
CA ASP A 276 -6.24 -6.92 -3.20
C ASP A 276 -6.10 -6.96 -1.67
N SER A 277 -7.04 -6.37 -0.93
CA SER A 277 -6.99 -6.35 0.53
C SER A 277 -7.67 -7.54 1.19
N ILE A 278 -8.32 -8.43 0.44
CA ILE A 278 -8.91 -9.66 1.00
C ILE A 278 -7.81 -10.53 1.63
N GLY A 279 -8.04 -10.92 2.89
CA GLY A 279 -7.11 -11.68 3.73
C GLY A 279 -5.87 -10.89 4.18
N ARG A 280 -5.76 -9.59 3.88
CA ARG A 280 -4.58 -8.75 4.13
C ARG A 280 -4.96 -7.45 4.84
N ASP A 281 -3.99 -6.79 5.46
CA ASP A 281 -4.18 -5.44 6.00
C ASP A 281 -4.28 -4.44 4.82
N PRO A 282 -5.40 -3.71 4.64
CA PRO A 282 -5.57 -2.75 3.54
C PRO A 282 -4.49 -1.65 3.48
N ASN A 283 -3.87 -1.32 4.61
CA ASN A 283 -2.79 -0.33 4.66
C ASN A 283 -1.43 -0.91 4.26
N ARG A 284 -1.34 -2.23 4.12
CA ARG A 284 -0.11 -2.99 3.81
C ARG A 284 -0.24 -3.83 2.54
N THR A 285 -1.24 -3.54 1.70
CA THR A 285 -1.45 -4.19 0.39
C THR A 285 -0.68 -3.53 -0.73
N ASN A 286 0.15 -2.53 -0.41
CA ASN A 286 1.09 -1.94 -1.34
C ASN A 286 2.22 -2.93 -1.70
N GLY A 287 2.33 -3.27 -2.98
CA GLY A 287 3.37 -4.16 -3.51
C GLY A 287 2.78 -5.46 -4.06
N LEU A 288 3.42 -6.00 -5.11
CA LEU A 288 2.97 -7.22 -5.76
C LEU A 288 3.48 -8.46 -5.02
N ALA A 289 2.71 -9.55 -5.07
CA ALA A 289 3.20 -10.86 -4.67
C ALA A 289 4.39 -11.23 -5.56
N ARG A 290 5.53 -11.57 -4.95
CA ARG A 290 6.77 -11.94 -5.65
C ARG A 290 6.71 -13.39 -6.18
N THR A 291 5.60 -13.75 -6.80
CA THR A 291 5.31 -15.13 -7.22
C THR A 291 5.46 -15.24 -8.74
N ILE A 292 6.23 -16.24 -9.19
CA ILE A 292 6.35 -16.55 -10.62
C ILE A 292 5.05 -17.21 -11.07
N THR A 293 4.19 -16.49 -11.81
CA THR A 293 2.83 -16.97 -12.09
C THR A 293 2.72 -17.98 -13.21
N ASN A 294 3.50 -17.82 -14.28
CA ASN A 294 3.53 -18.74 -15.42
C ASN A 294 4.85 -18.63 -16.19
N GLU A 295 4.99 -19.43 -17.25
CA GLU A 295 6.21 -19.48 -18.06
C GLU A 295 6.52 -18.17 -18.78
N THR A 296 5.50 -17.44 -19.27
CA THR A 296 5.70 -16.13 -19.90
C THR A 296 6.31 -15.13 -18.90
N TYR A 297 5.75 -15.05 -17.70
CA TYR A 297 6.28 -14.19 -16.64
C TYR A 297 7.68 -14.62 -16.20
N LYS A 298 7.95 -15.94 -16.10
CA LYS A 298 9.29 -16.47 -15.82
C LYS A 298 10.31 -16.02 -16.87
N ASN A 299 9.98 -16.14 -18.15
CA ASN A 299 10.88 -15.72 -19.24
C ASN A 299 11.20 -14.23 -19.14
N ILE A 300 10.19 -13.38 -18.93
CA ILE A 300 10.37 -11.94 -18.75
C ILE A 300 11.22 -11.64 -17.51
N ALA A 301 10.87 -12.23 -16.36
CA ALA A 301 11.53 -11.97 -15.09
C ALA A 301 13.01 -12.37 -15.09
N THR A 302 13.38 -13.45 -15.78
CA THR A 302 14.77 -13.92 -15.87
C THR A 302 15.63 -13.10 -16.84
N GLN A 303 15.02 -12.26 -17.67
CA GLN A 303 15.69 -11.33 -18.60
C GLN A 303 15.61 -9.88 -18.13
N THR A 304 15.05 -9.67 -16.93
CA THR A 304 14.87 -8.38 -16.28
C THR A 304 15.82 -8.25 -15.09
N PHE A 305 16.32 -7.03 -14.89
CA PHE A 305 17.31 -6.67 -13.90
C PHE A 305 16.76 -5.54 -13.04
N GLN A 306 16.94 -5.64 -11.74
CA GLN A 306 17.02 -4.45 -10.91
C GLN A 306 18.42 -3.86 -11.08
N VAL A 307 18.50 -2.63 -11.53
CA VAL A 307 19.75 -1.88 -11.65
C VAL A 307 19.88 -0.86 -10.52
N THR A 308 21.10 -0.55 -10.12
CA THR A 308 21.38 0.65 -9.33
C THR A 308 22.63 1.32 -9.85
N PHE A 309 22.52 2.59 -10.19
CA PHE A 309 23.62 3.48 -10.54
C PHE A 309 23.91 4.38 -9.36
N SER A 310 25.17 4.50 -8.95
CA SER A 310 25.55 5.37 -7.83
C SER A 310 26.57 6.40 -8.28
N SER A 311 26.27 7.66 -7.97
CA SER A 311 27.15 8.81 -8.23
C SER A 311 27.35 9.60 -6.94
N PRO A 312 28.42 10.42 -6.83
CA PRO A 312 28.64 11.24 -5.64
C PRO A 312 27.43 12.14 -5.37
N ASN A 313 27.00 12.21 -4.11
CA ASN A 313 25.83 12.98 -3.76
C ASN A 313 26.13 14.49 -3.74
N LYS A 314 25.72 15.19 -4.80
CA LYS A 314 25.89 16.65 -4.93
C LYS A 314 24.68 17.45 -4.47
N TYR A 315 23.61 16.78 -4.02
CA TYR A 315 22.35 17.40 -3.57
C TYR A 315 21.73 18.36 -4.61
N GLU A 316 21.98 18.12 -5.90
CA GLU A 316 21.55 18.99 -7.01
C GLU A 316 20.01 19.07 -7.08
N GLU A 317 19.31 17.95 -6.84
CA GLU A 317 17.84 17.89 -6.82
C GLU A 317 17.27 18.65 -5.62
N GLU A 318 17.78 18.45 -4.41
CA GLU A 318 17.33 19.17 -3.23
C GLU A 318 17.54 20.69 -3.36
N ILE A 319 18.64 21.10 -4.00
CA ILE A 319 18.92 22.50 -4.30
C ILE A 319 17.91 23.04 -5.32
N SER A 320 17.68 22.31 -6.42
CA SER A 320 16.73 22.72 -7.48
C SER A 320 15.30 22.82 -6.95
N GLU A 321 14.82 21.84 -6.17
CA GLU A 321 13.49 21.87 -5.54
C GLU A 321 13.34 23.07 -4.59
N ALA A 322 14.38 23.40 -3.82
CA ALA A 322 14.37 24.55 -2.94
C ALA A 322 14.36 25.87 -3.72
N GLU A 323 15.12 25.96 -4.82
CA GLU A 323 15.15 27.13 -5.72
C GLU A 323 13.78 27.35 -6.40
N GLU A 324 13.16 26.31 -6.94
CA GLU A 324 11.80 26.37 -7.49
C GLU A 324 10.78 26.78 -6.44
N PHE A 325 10.92 26.26 -5.22
CA PHE A 325 10.01 26.61 -4.13
C PHE A 325 10.17 28.07 -3.69
N ILE A 326 11.37 28.63 -3.71
CA ILE A 326 11.60 30.07 -3.49
C ILE A 326 10.87 30.91 -4.56
N GLN A 327 10.94 30.50 -5.83
CA GLN A 327 10.20 31.18 -6.91
C GLN A 327 8.69 31.08 -6.67
N LYS A 328 8.20 29.91 -6.26
CA LYS A 328 6.78 29.69 -5.94
C LYS A 328 6.30 30.56 -4.77
N ILE A 329 7.06 30.64 -3.68
CA ILE A 329 6.76 31.53 -2.55
C ILE A 329 6.64 32.99 -3.03
N SER A 330 7.55 33.40 -3.92
CA SER A 330 7.56 34.76 -4.46
C SER A 330 6.34 35.07 -5.33
N SER A 331 5.67 34.05 -5.88
CA SER A 331 4.47 34.21 -6.68
C SER A 331 3.16 34.20 -5.87
N TRP A 332 3.21 33.83 -4.58
CA TRP A 332 1.99 33.68 -3.77
C TRP A 332 1.40 35.00 -3.32
N SER A 333 0.07 35.11 -3.38
CA SER A 333 -0.68 36.13 -2.65
C SER A 333 -0.55 35.92 -1.14
N LYS A 334 -0.93 36.93 -0.35
CA LYS A 334 -0.95 36.84 1.11
C LYS A 334 -1.85 35.69 1.58
N GLU A 335 -3.03 35.56 0.98
CA GLU A 335 -4.02 34.52 1.31
C GLU A 335 -3.49 33.13 0.97
N GLN A 336 -2.79 32.97 -0.17
CA GLN A 336 -2.18 31.70 -0.56
C GLN A 336 -1.07 31.28 0.40
N PHE A 337 -0.24 32.24 0.83
CA PHE A 337 0.80 31.99 1.83
C PHE A 337 0.20 31.62 3.20
N GLU A 338 -0.80 32.36 3.67
CA GLU A 338 -1.48 32.07 4.94
C GLU A 338 -2.16 30.69 4.90
N ALA A 339 -2.82 30.34 3.79
CA ALA A 339 -3.40 29.02 3.59
C ALA A 339 -2.33 27.90 3.63
N TYR A 340 -1.20 28.11 2.96
CA TYR A 340 -0.08 27.16 2.99
C TYR A 340 0.45 26.95 4.43
N MET A 341 0.67 28.03 5.17
CA MET A 341 1.16 27.96 6.55
C MET A 341 0.15 27.31 7.49
N ALA A 342 -1.14 27.60 7.33
CA ALA A 342 -2.22 26.94 8.08
C ALA A 342 -2.22 25.41 7.84
N ILE A 343 -1.97 24.96 6.60
CA ILE A 343 -1.84 23.53 6.28
C ILE A 343 -0.62 22.90 6.98
N GLN A 344 0.52 23.59 7.01
CA GLN A 344 1.72 23.10 7.71
C GLN A 344 1.47 22.95 9.21
N ILE A 345 0.85 23.95 9.84
CA ILE A 345 0.48 23.92 11.27
C ILE A 345 -0.51 22.79 11.55
N ARG A 346 -1.56 22.64 10.72
CA ARG A 346 -2.55 21.57 10.88
C ARG A 346 -1.94 20.18 10.72
N THR A 347 -0.97 20.03 9.81
CA THR A 347 -0.24 18.76 9.64
C THR A 347 0.62 18.46 10.86
N LEU A 348 1.31 19.47 11.40
CA LEU A 348 2.06 19.35 12.65
C LEU A 348 1.16 18.95 13.82
N GLU A 349 -0.01 19.59 13.97
CA GLU A 349 -1.02 19.26 14.98
C GLU A 349 -1.54 17.83 14.82
N THR A 350 -1.82 17.40 13.60
CA THR A 350 -2.31 16.06 13.31
C THR A 350 -1.27 15.00 13.69
N ASN A 351 0.00 15.23 13.34
CA ASN A 351 1.10 14.34 13.69
C ASN A 351 1.32 14.26 15.20
N PHE A 352 1.30 15.42 15.88
CA PHE A 352 1.39 15.49 17.33
C PHE A 352 0.25 14.70 18.00
N ASN A 353 -1.00 14.96 17.59
CA ASN A 353 -2.17 14.28 18.16
C ASN A 353 -2.09 12.77 17.94
N TYR A 354 -1.67 12.32 16.75
CA TYR A 354 -1.47 10.91 16.46
C TYR A 354 -0.43 10.30 17.40
N GLN A 355 0.80 10.83 17.42
CA GLN A 355 1.88 10.29 18.27
C GLN A 355 1.53 10.34 19.76
N ASN A 356 0.91 11.43 20.21
CA ASN A 356 0.45 11.56 21.59
C ASN A 356 -0.60 10.50 21.92
N SER A 357 -1.55 10.23 21.03
CA SER A 357 -2.56 9.19 21.22
C SER A 357 -1.98 7.78 21.24
N GLU A 358 -0.92 7.51 20.47
CA GLU A 358 -0.20 6.23 20.49
C GLU A 358 0.48 6.03 21.86
N ILE A 359 1.14 7.06 22.38
CA ILE A 359 1.77 7.04 23.71
C ILE A 359 0.72 6.87 24.81
N GLU A 360 -0.40 7.61 24.76
CA GLU A 360 -1.50 7.47 25.72
C GLU A 360 -2.09 6.06 25.72
N ARG A 361 -2.24 5.47 24.53
CA ARG A 361 -2.71 4.08 24.39
C ARG A 361 -1.71 3.10 25.00
N GLU A 362 -0.41 3.29 24.77
CA GLU A 362 0.63 2.44 25.34
C GLU A 362 0.69 2.54 26.87
N ILE A 363 0.56 3.76 27.42
CA ILE A 363 0.46 3.97 28.87
C ILE A 363 -0.76 3.25 29.44
N LYS A 364 -1.93 3.39 28.80
CA LYS A 364 -3.18 2.77 29.27
C LYS A 364 -3.14 1.24 29.26
N ASN A 365 -2.42 0.66 28.31
CA ASN A 365 -2.32 -0.79 28.12
C ASN A 365 -1.13 -1.40 28.87
N SER A 366 -0.24 -0.60 29.47
CA SER A 366 0.89 -1.07 30.27
C SER A 366 0.48 -1.37 31.71
N ASP A 367 0.95 -2.49 32.26
CA ASP A 367 0.74 -2.81 33.68
C ASP A 367 1.72 -2.00 34.55
N VAL A 368 1.16 -1.06 35.33
CA VAL A 368 1.87 -0.16 36.24
C VAL A 368 2.77 -0.91 37.23
N ASN A 369 2.39 -2.13 37.61
CA ASN A 369 3.11 -2.91 38.61
C ASN A 369 4.26 -3.75 38.02
N LEU A 370 4.25 -4.02 36.71
CA LEU A 370 5.28 -4.81 36.03
C LEU A 370 6.35 -3.95 35.33
N TYR A 371 5.99 -2.72 34.92
CA TYR A 371 6.85 -1.88 34.07
C TYR A 371 6.84 -0.39 34.48
N ALA A 372 6.96 -0.06 35.77
CA ALA A 372 6.92 1.33 36.26
C ALA A 372 7.90 2.28 35.50
N GLY A 373 9.14 1.84 35.26
CA GLY A 373 10.13 2.62 34.51
C GLY A 373 9.80 2.83 33.02
N HIS A 374 8.97 1.98 32.42
CA HIS A 374 8.49 2.15 31.04
C HIS A 374 7.44 3.25 30.97
N ILE A 375 6.51 3.30 31.93
CA ILE A 375 5.47 4.33 31.99
C ILE A 375 6.09 5.71 32.23
N ASP A 376 7.09 5.82 33.11
CA ASP A 376 7.79 7.09 33.33
C ASP A 376 8.53 7.55 32.07
N LYS A 377 9.15 6.62 31.33
CA LYS A 377 9.77 6.91 30.03
C LYS A 377 8.76 7.37 28.98
N LEU A 378 7.58 6.75 28.93
CA LEU A 378 6.50 7.15 28.03
C LEU A 378 5.97 8.55 28.36
N LYS A 379 5.80 8.88 29.65
CA LYS A 379 5.41 10.23 30.08
C LYS A 379 6.46 11.28 29.76
N GLU A 380 7.74 10.95 29.92
CA GLU A 380 8.84 11.84 29.54
C GLU A 380 8.88 12.05 28.02
N ASN A 381 8.72 10.99 27.23
CA ASN A 381 8.59 11.11 25.77
C ASN A 381 7.38 11.98 25.38
N GLN A 382 6.24 11.84 26.06
CA GLN A 382 5.05 12.66 25.84
C GLN A 382 5.32 14.15 26.10
N LYS A 383 6.03 14.45 27.18
CA LYS A 383 6.43 15.81 27.53
C LYS A 383 7.38 16.40 26.48
N GLN A 384 8.42 15.68 26.10
CA GLN A 384 9.38 16.10 25.07
C GLN A 384 8.69 16.30 23.72
N LEU A 385 7.77 15.42 23.35
CA LEU A 385 6.96 15.54 22.14
C LEU A 385 6.13 16.83 22.15
N LYS A 386 5.49 17.16 23.28
CA LYS A 386 4.71 18.38 23.45
C LYS A 386 5.59 19.63 23.38
N GLU A 387 6.72 19.65 24.08
CA GLU A 387 7.66 20.79 24.05
C GLU A 387 8.18 21.05 22.63
N LYS A 388 8.54 19.98 21.91
CA LYS A 388 8.94 20.06 20.50
C LYS A 388 7.82 20.60 19.62
N PHE A 389 6.60 20.08 19.78
CA PHE A 389 5.43 20.52 19.04
C PHE A 389 5.15 22.03 19.24
N GLU A 390 5.11 22.50 20.49
CA GLU A 390 4.84 23.91 20.78
C GLU A 390 5.93 24.83 20.21
N LYS A 391 7.20 24.41 20.29
CA LYS A 391 8.32 25.14 19.68
C LYS A 391 8.18 25.22 18.16
N GLU A 392 7.98 24.09 17.48
CA GLU A 392 7.83 24.05 16.02
C GLU A 392 6.59 24.82 15.56
N LYS A 393 5.48 24.75 16.30
CA LYS A 393 4.27 25.51 16.01
C LYS A 393 4.50 27.01 16.14
N ALA A 394 5.15 27.47 17.21
CA ALA A 394 5.49 28.88 17.40
C ALA A 394 6.44 29.38 16.29
N GLU A 395 7.42 28.55 15.88
CA GLU A 395 8.31 28.86 14.77
C GLU A 395 7.52 29.03 13.46
N LEU A 396 6.64 28.08 13.13
CA LEU A 396 5.75 28.12 11.95
C LEU A 396 4.86 29.37 11.95
N GLN A 397 4.23 29.71 13.08
CA GLN A 397 3.38 30.89 13.22
C GLN A 397 4.14 32.20 13.01
N ALA A 398 5.45 32.22 13.26
CA ALA A 398 6.31 33.39 13.08
C ALA A 398 6.89 33.52 11.66
N TYR A 399 6.56 32.63 10.71
CA TYR A 399 7.02 32.76 9.33
C TYR A 399 6.19 33.78 8.56
N ASN A 400 6.89 34.71 7.92
CA ASN A 400 6.40 35.45 6.77
C ASN A 400 7.10 34.94 5.50
N GLN A 401 6.68 35.43 4.32
CA GLN A 401 7.25 35.02 3.04
C GLN A 401 8.79 35.18 3.00
N GLU A 402 9.32 36.31 3.47
CA GLU A 402 10.77 36.56 3.49
C GLU A 402 11.52 35.57 4.39
N LYS A 403 11.00 35.31 5.59
CA LYS A 403 11.60 34.35 6.52
C LYS A 403 11.58 32.93 5.95
N LEU A 404 10.52 32.55 5.22
CA LEU A 404 10.42 31.23 4.60
C LEU A 404 11.40 31.09 3.43
N LYS A 405 11.53 32.13 2.59
CA LYS A 405 12.55 32.18 1.52
C LYS A 405 13.95 32.11 2.09
N LYS A 406 14.24 32.88 3.15
CA LYS A 406 15.55 32.86 3.82
C LYS A 406 15.86 31.47 4.37
N TRP A 407 14.90 30.83 5.02
CA TRP A 407 15.07 29.47 5.51
C TRP A 407 15.41 28.48 4.38
N GLN A 408 14.75 28.59 3.23
CA GLN A 408 15.09 27.77 2.06
C GLN A 408 16.47 28.07 1.49
N GLN A 409 16.89 29.35 1.49
CA GLN A 409 18.23 29.73 1.09
C GLN A 409 19.29 29.13 2.04
N ASP A 410 19.03 29.15 3.35
CA ASP A 410 19.91 28.54 4.34
C ASP A 410 20.01 27.01 4.14
N GLU A 411 18.92 26.34 3.74
CA GLU A 411 18.94 24.91 3.38
C GLU A 411 19.77 24.66 2.10
N ILE A 412 19.63 25.49 1.06
CA ILE A 412 20.46 25.42 -0.15
C ILE A 412 21.94 25.52 0.21
N ASP A 413 22.32 26.47 1.07
CA ASP A 413 23.71 26.67 1.48
C ASP A 413 24.25 25.49 2.29
N LYS A 414 23.40 24.88 3.14
CA LYS A 414 23.74 23.63 3.84
C LYS A 414 23.99 22.48 2.86
N TYR A 415 23.14 22.31 1.85
CA TYR A 415 23.33 21.28 0.83
C TYR A 415 24.60 21.51 0.01
N LYS A 416 24.85 22.75 -0.42
CA LYS A 416 26.09 23.14 -1.11
C LYS A 416 27.33 22.87 -0.26
N LYS A 417 27.26 23.11 1.05
CA LYS A 417 28.35 22.79 1.99
C LYS A 417 28.54 21.28 2.13
N LYS A 418 27.46 20.51 2.36
CA LYS A 418 27.52 19.04 2.43
C LYS A 418 28.11 18.42 1.17
N ALA A 419 27.71 18.89 -0.01
CA ALA A 419 28.23 18.44 -1.30
C ALA A 419 29.75 18.61 -1.46
N LYS A 420 30.34 19.59 -0.74
CA LYS A 420 31.79 19.83 -0.69
C LYS A 420 32.45 18.98 0.40
N ASP A 421 31.91 18.97 1.61
CA ASP A 421 32.50 18.30 2.78
C ASP A 421 32.47 16.75 2.65
N GLU A 422 31.47 16.22 1.95
CA GLU A 422 31.23 14.79 1.75
C GLU A 422 31.62 14.30 0.34
N ASP A 423 32.38 15.09 -0.42
CA ASP A 423 32.81 14.71 -1.76
C ASP A 423 33.58 13.38 -1.74
N GLY A 424 33.16 12.44 -2.59
CA GLY A 424 33.71 11.08 -2.64
C GLY A 424 33.37 10.18 -1.43
N LYS A 425 32.58 10.63 -0.45
CA LYS A 425 32.20 9.85 0.75
C LYS A 425 30.74 9.41 0.73
N THR A 426 29.85 10.27 0.23
CA THR A 426 28.43 9.95 0.13
C THR A 426 28.01 9.80 -1.33
N PHE A 427 27.20 8.77 -1.58
CA PHE A 427 26.72 8.42 -2.91
C PHE A 427 25.20 8.45 -2.92
N ARG A 428 24.63 8.92 -4.03
CA ARG A 428 23.20 8.88 -4.30
C ARG A 428 22.93 7.70 -5.22
N PRO A 429 22.27 6.63 -4.73
CA PRO A 429 21.84 5.55 -5.58
C PRO A 429 20.55 5.95 -6.34
N THR A 430 20.54 5.73 -7.65
CA THR A 430 19.34 5.71 -8.47
C THR A 430 19.09 4.27 -8.88
N SER A 431 18.00 3.69 -8.38
CA SER A 431 17.61 2.31 -8.67
C SER A 431 16.44 2.27 -9.65
N GLY A 432 16.42 1.25 -10.48
CA GLY A 432 15.36 1.07 -11.48
C GLY A 432 15.31 -0.35 -12.01
N THR A 433 14.54 -0.53 -13.08
CA THR A 433 14.42 -1.80 -13.78
C THR A 433 14.97 -1.67 -15.20
N MET A 434 15.75 -2.66 -15.64
CA MET A 434 16.24 -2.80 -17.01
C MET A 434 15.86 -4.18 -17.54
N TRP A 435 15.70 -4.33 -18.84
CA TRP A 435 15.53 -5.63 -19.47
C TRP A 435 16.40 -5.70 -20.73
N ILE A 436 16.84 -6.88 -21.12
CA ILE A 436 17.68 -7.05 -22.32
C ILE A 436 16.80 -6.83 -23.55
N LEU A 437 17.02 -5.70 -24.22
CA LEU A 437 16.36 -5.34 -25.48
C LEU A 437 16.99 -6.10 -26.64
N ASP A 438 18.31 -6.07 -26.72
CA ASP A 438 19.08 -6.78 -27.75
C ASP A 438 20.53 -6.99 -27.32
N HIS A 439 21.34 -7.59 -28.19
CA HIS A 439 22.73 -7.91 -27.98
C HIS A 439 23.49 -7.92 -29.30
N GLN A 440 24.78 -7.60 -29.26
CA GLN A 440 25.62 -7.65 -30.45
C GLN A 440 25.96 -9.10 -30.80
N VAL A 441 25.50 -9.58 -31.95
CA VAL A 441 25.88 -10.91 -32.46
C VAL A 441 27.35 -10.87 -32.90
N SER A 442 28.17 -11.79 -32.38
CA SER A 442 29.56 -11.91 -32.81
C SER A 442 29.65 -12.44 -34.25
N SER A 443 30.68 -12.01 -34.99
CA SER A 443 30.95 -12.45 -36.37
C SER A 443 31.13 -13.98 -36.51
N ASN A 444 31.46 -14.67 -35.42
CA ASN A 444 31.62 -16.12 -35.36
C ASN A 444 30.38 -16.83 -34.76
N GLY A 445 29.28 -16.11 -34.52
CA GLY A 445 28.00 -16.65 -34.04
C GLY A 445 28.01 -17.24 -32.62
N THR A 446 29.08 -17.09 -31.84
CA THR A 446 29.22 -17.74 -30.53
C THR A 446 29.35 -16.72 -29.40
N GLY A 447 28.20 -16.26 -28.91
CA GLY A 447 28.07 -15.40 -27.72
C GLY A 447 28.12 -13.89 -28.04
N SER A 448 27.85 -13.11 -26.99
CA SER A 448 27.85 -11.64 -27.03
C SER A 448 28.38 -11.10 -25.70
N ASN A 449 29.17 -10.04 -25.76
CA ASN A 449 29.67 -9.30 -24.61
C ASN A 449 29.13 -7.86 -24.57
N LYS A 450 28.31 -7.47 -25.55
CA LYS A 450 27.71 -6.14 -25.64
C LYS A 450 26.21 -6.26 -25.74
N PHE A 451 25.50 -5.61 -24.81
CA PHE A 451 24.06 -5.72 -24.67
C PHE A 451 23.42 -4.35 -24.68
N TYR A 452 22.22 -4.29 -25.25
CA TYR A 452 21.34 -3.13 -25.25
C TYR A 452 20.19 -3.42 -24.31
N PHE A 453 19.92 -2.49 -23.39
CA PHE A 453 18.90 -2.66 -22.38
C PHE A 453 17.84 -1.57 -22.50
N GLY A 454 16.57 -1.97 -22.48
CA GLY A 454 15.47 -1.05 -22.31
C GLY A 454 15.28 -0.69 -20.83
N THR A 455 15.07 0.58 -20.53
CA THR A 455 14.82 1.06 -19.15
C THR A 455 13.99 2.34 -19.14
N ASN A 456 13.62 2.80 -17.96
CA ASN A 456 12.97 4.10 -17.78
C ASN A 456 13.98 5.24 -18.02
N SER A 457 13.56 6.32 -18.68
CA SER A 457 14.44 7.46 -18.98
C SER A 457 14.99 8.11 -17.70
N HIS A 458 14.20 8.17 -16.61
CA HIS A 458 14.67 8.72 -15.35
C HIS A 458 15.77 7.87 -14.69
N VAL A 459 15.80 6.56 -14.95
CA VAL A 459 16.86 5.65 -14.50
C VAL A 459 18.12 5.88 -15.32
N ALA A 460 17.98 5.95 -16.65
CA ALA A 460 19.10 6.20 -17.56
C ALA A 460 19.79 7.54 -17.32
N LYS A 461 19.05 8.59 -16.91
CA LYS A 461 19.61 9.90 -16.53
C LYS A 461 20.63 9.84 -15.37
N ALA A 462 20.66 8.74 -14.60
CA ALA A 462 21.69 8.54 -13.58
C ALA A 462 23.06 8.19 -14.16
N ILE A 463 23.11 7.71 -15.41
CA ILE A 463 24.34 7.41 -16.14
C ILE A 463 24.91 8.75 -16.62
N THR A 464 25.97 9.19 -15.96
CA THR A 464 26.67 10.43 -16.25
C THR A 464 28.17 10.19 -16.17
N ASP A 465 28.95 11.17 -16.58
CA ASP A 465 30.41 11.18 -16.40
C ASP A 465 30.87 11.03 -14.94
N LYS A 466 29.98 11.23 -13.96
CA LYS A 466 30.26 11.10 -12.52
C LYS A 466 29.90 9.71 -11.95
N LEU A 467 29.45 8.77 -12.79
CA LEU A 467 29.02 7.44 -12.36
C LEU A 467 30.19 6.72 -11.66
N SER A 468 29.96 6.30 -10.41
CA SER A 468 31.00 5.69 -9.55
C SER A 468 30.82 4.19 -9.37
N SER A 469 29.57 3.70 -9.37
CA SER A 469 29.31 2.27 -9.34
C SER A 469 27.99 1.91 -10.01
N MET A 470 27.90 0.66 -10.45
CA MET A 470 26.70 0.04 -10.99
C MET A 470 26.50 -1.32 -10.31
N SER A 471 25.25 -1.70 -10.07
CA SER A 471 24.91 -3.08 -9.75
C SER A 471 23.76 -3.59 -10.61
N LEU A 472 23.85 -4.87 -10.97
CA LEU A 472 22.83 -5.62 -11.71
C LEU A 472 22.35 -6.78 -10.84
N THR A 473 21.10 -6.74 -10.41
CA THR A 473 20.46 -7.85 -9.69
C THR A 473 19.44 -8.52 -10.59
N ARG A 474 19.54 -9.85 -10.74
CA ARG A 474 18.58 -10.64 -11.52
C ARG A 474 18.16 -11.91 -10.81
N ILE A 475 17.06 -12.48 -11.27
CA ILE A 475 16.55 -13.80 -10.85
C ILE A 475 17.34 -14.88 -11.59
N ASP A 476 17.69 -15.98 -10.93
CA ASP A 476 18.30 -17.17 -11.54
C ASP A 476 17.27 -17.93 -12.40
N LYS A 477 17.67 -18.41 -13.58
CA LYS A 477 16.78 -19.15 -14.49
C LYS A 477 16.19 -20.45 -13.91
N SER A 478 16.72 -20.94 -12.79
CA SER A 478 16.25 -22.13 -12.08
C SER A 478 14.93 -21.96 -11.35
N VAL A 479 14.39 -20.74 -11.22
CA VAL A 479 13.10 -20.53 -10.53
C VAL A 479 11.96 -21.32 -11.18
N GLY A 480 11.10 -21.89 -10.34
CA GLY A 480 9.92 -22.62 -10.77
C GLY A 480 8.70 -21.72 -10.92
N VAL A 481 7.78 -22.09 -11.82
CA VAL A 481 6.41 -21.54 -11.82
C VAL A 481 5.72 -21.90 -10.50
N GLY A 482 4.96 -20.97 -9.95
CA GLY A 482 4.32 -21.05 -8.63
C GLY A 482 5.24 -20.68 -7.46
N GLN A 483 6.55 -20.53 -7.69
CA GLN A 483 7.49 -20.19 -6.62
C GLN A 483 7.29 -18.75 -6.15
N THR A 484 7.15 -18.58 -4.83
CA THR A 484 7.10 -17.26 -4.18
C THR A 484 8.48 -16.89 -3.66
N LEU A 485 9.01 -15.77 -4.14
CA LEU A 485 10.33 -15.25 -3.84
C LEU A 485 10.30 -14.36 -2.59
N LYS A 486 11.40 -14.34 -1.83
CA LYS A 486 11.61 -13.46 -0.67
C LYS A 486 12.22 -12.13 -1.12
N LEU A 487 12.66 -11.34 -0.14
CA LEU A 487 13.52 -10.16 -0.39
C LEU A 487 14.82 -10.60 -1.08
N ASN A 488 15.33 -9.80 -2.01
CA ASN A 488 16.47 -10.19 -2.85
C ASN A 488 17.70 -10.60 -2.02
N SER A 489 17.94 -9.91 -0.89
CA SER A 489 19.03 -10.23 0.05
C SER A 489 18.79 -11.50 0.88
N LEU A 490 17.56 -12.02 0.93
CA LEU A 490 17.15 -13.17 1.74
C LEU A 490 16.80 -14.39 0.90
N ASP A 491 16.85 -14.28 -0.43
CA ASP A 491 16.43 -15.31 -1.36
C ASP A 491 17.62 -15.82 -2.21
N PRO A 492 17.89 -17.13 -2.23
CA PRO A 492 18.98 -17.72 -3.00
C PRO A 492 18.68 -17.81 -4.50
N ASN A 493 17.59 -17.25 -5.00
CA ASN A 493 17.31 -17.18 -6.44
C ASN A 493 17.68 -15.82 -7.02
N PHE A 494 18.24 -14.89 -6.22
CA PHE A 494 18.77 -13.63 -6.74
C PHE A 494 20.28 -13.62 -6.66
N LYS A 495 20.87 -13.04 -7.70
CA LYS A 495 22.29 -12.78 -7.79
C LYS A 495 22.50 -11.31 -8.15
N THR A 496 23.40 -10.64 -7.44
CA THR A 496 23.79 -9.26 -7.74
C THR A 496 25.25 -9.21 -8.15
N PHE A 497 25.50 -8.57 -9.28
CA PHE A 497 26.82 -8.28 -9.82
C PHE A 497 27.11 -6.79 -9.61
N HIS A 498 28.27 -6.47 -9.07
CA HIS A 498 28.67 -5.11 -8.76
C HIS A 498 29.90 -4.72 -9.58
N PHE A 499 29.90 -3.47 -10.05
CA PHE A 499 30.93 -2.90 -10.91
C PHE A 499 31.27 -1.49 -10.42
N SER A 500 32.56 -1.13 -10.34
CA SER A 500 32.99 0.22 -9.97
C SER A 500 34.15 0.77 -10.80
N ASP A 501 34.45 0.13 -11.93
CA ASP A 501 35.61 0.46 -12.76
C ASP A 501 35.24 0.53 -14.24
N ASN A 502 35.96 1.35 -15.01
CA ASN A 502 35.75 1.61 -16.44
C ASN A 502 34.31 1.95 -16.86
N LEU A 503 33.46 2.43 -15.93
CA LEU A 503 32.02 2.64 -16.17
C LEU A 503 31.75 3.63 -17.31
N LYS A 504 32.50 4.73 -17.37
CA LYS A 504 32.34 5.79 -18.39
C LYS A 504 32.60 5.28 -19.81
N GLU A 505 33.51 4.32 -19.97
CA GLU A 505 33.85 3.77 -21.29
C GLU A 505 32.96 2.58 -21.68
N ALA A 506 32.39 1.92 -20.67
CA ALA A 506 31.65 0.66 -20.80
C ALA A 506 30.13 0.85 -20.88
N ILE A 507 29.57 1.96 -20.40
CA ILE A 507 28.13 2.19 -20.28
C ILE A 507 27.78 3.50 -20.99
N ASP A 508 26.83 3.44 -21.92
CA ASP A 508 26.36 4.62 -22.65
C ASP A 508 24.83 4.63 -22.77
N VAL A 509 24.23 5.82 -22.80
CA VAL A 509 22.81 5.99 -23.08
C VAL A 509 22.65 6.41 -24.54
N ILE A 510 22.34 5.44 -25.39
CA ILE A 510 22.30 5.63 -26.84
C ILE A 510 20.94 6.17 -27.34
N PHE A 511 19.92 6.17 -26.48
CA PHE A 511 18.59 6.70 -26.82
C PHE A 511 17.82 7.16 -25.57
N HIS A 512 17.20 8.33 -25.66
CA HIS A 512 16.16 8.80 -24.75
C HIS A 512 14.88 9.06 -25.53
N ALA A 513 13.73 8.57 -25.05
CA ALA A 513 12.42 8.85 -25.66
C ALA A 513 11.89 10.24 -25.24
N THR A 514 12.68 11.27 -25.56
CA THR A 514 12.34 12.68 -25.39
C THR A 514 12.19 13.35 -26.75
N ASP A 515 11.14 14.15 -26.93
CA ASP A 515 10.89 14.97 -28.14
C ASP A 515 10.92 14.17 -29.46
N PHE A 516 10.45 12.93 -29.41
CA PHE A 516 10.46 11.99 -30.53
C PHE A 516 9.24 12.10 -31.47
N ILE A 517 8.35 13.07 -31.24
CA ILE A 517 7.16 13.32 -32.06
C ILE A 517 7.25 14.72 -32.67
N GLU A 518 6.78 14.84 -33.92
CA GLU A 518 6.69 16.09 -34.67
C GLU A 518 5.89 17.16 -33.93
N GLU A 519 6.24 18.43 -34.17
CA GLU A 519 5.71 19.59 -33.42
C GLU A 519 4.17 19.72 -33.51
N ASP A 520 3.59 19.45 -34.68
CA ASP A 520 2.15 19.53 -34.94
C ASP A 520 1.36 18.35 -34.34
N GLN A 521 2.04 17.29 -33.92
CA GLN A 521 1.45 16.09 -33.32
C GLN A 521 1.63 16.04 -31.81
N ARG A 522 2.16 17.10 -31.19
CA ARG A 522 2.43 17.10 -29.76
C ARG A 522 1.14 17.14 -28.94
N PRO A 523 1.07 16.46 -27.78
CA PRO A 523 -0.07 16.56 -26.86
C PRO A 523 -0.46 18.00 -26.50
N THR A 524 0.52 18.92 -26.46
CA THR A 524 0.33 20.35 -26.21
C THR A 524 -0.53 21.04 -27.26
N GLU A 525 -0.51 20.56 -28.51
CA GLU A 525 -1.29 21.13 -29.62
C GLU A 525 -2.79 20.88 -29.46
N PHE A 526 -3.16 19.85 -28.70
CA PHE A 526 -4.55 19.49 -28.42
C PHE A 526 -5.10 20.16 -27.16
N LEU A 527 -4.27 20.87 -26.38
CA LEU A 527 -4.70 21.51 -25.14
C LEU A 527 -5.54 22.77 -25.39
N GLU A 528 -6.38 23.10 -24.42
CA GLU A 528 -7.04 24.42 -24.34
C GLU A 528 -6.01 25.55 -24.23
N SER A 529 -6.39 26.75 -24.67
CA SER A 529 -5.48 27.86 -24.95
C SER A 529 -4.59 28.27 -23.76
N LYS A 530 -5.15 28.29 -22.55
CA LYS A 530 -4.43 28.63 -21.31
C LYS A 530 -3.41 27.54 -20.96
N GLN A 531 -3.77 26.26 -21.08
CA GLN A 531 -2.84 25.16 -20.84
C GLN A 531 -1.80 25.01 -21.94
N LYS A 532 -2.16 25.23 -23.20
CA LYS A 532 -1.23 25.24 -24.34
C LYS A 532 -0.13 26.28 -24.12
N GLU A 533 -0.49 27.50 -23.73
CA GLU A 533 0.48 28.55 -23.41
C GLU A 533 1.33 28.20 -22.17
N LYS A 534 0.71 27.67 -21.11
CA LYS A 534 1.41 27.22 -19.89
C LYS A 534 2.45 26.14 -20.19
N PHE A 535 2.12 25.19 -21.06
CA PHE A 535 2.94 24.03 -21.37
C PHE A 535 3.72 24.14 -22.68
N LYS A 536 3.76 25.31 -23.33
CA LYS A 536 4.41 25.50 -24.64
C LYS A 536 5.90 25.13 -24.71
N LYS A 537 6.58 25.12 -23.57
CA LYS A 537 7.99 24.73 -23.44
C LYS A 537 8.18 23.28 -22.98
N THR A 538 7.08 22.55 -22.78
CA THR A 538 7.11 21.16 -22.32
C THR A 538 7.38 20.28 -23.53
N GLY A 539 8.47 19.53 -23.47
CA GLY A 539 8.76 18.49 -24.45
C GLY A 539 7.86 17.26 -24.28
N ILE A 540 7.96 16.33 -25.22
CA ILE A 540 7.31 15.02 -25.08
C ILE A 540 8.24 14.08 -24.37
N TYR A 541 7.69 13.34 -23.42
CA TYR A 541 8.43 12.39 -22.62
C TYR A 541 7.68 11.06 -22.60
N ALA A 542 8.27 10.05 -23.21
CA ALA A 542 8.00 8.68 -22.82
C ALA A 542 9.11 8.27 -21.85
N ASP A 543 8.74 7.69 -20.71
CA ASP A 543 9.70 7.25 -19.70
C ASP A 543 10.43 5.99 -20.16
N PHE A 544 11.21 6.11 -21.25
CA PHE A 544 11.94 5.03 -21.90
C PHE A 544 13.31 5.52 -22.39
N ALA A 545 14.32 4.66 -22.28
CA ALA A 545 15.67 4.87 -22.79
C ALA A 545 16.32 3.54 -23.16
N VAL A 546 17.35 3.59 -24.00
CA VAL A 546 18.19 2.44 -24.34
C VAL A 546 19.61 2.69 -23.82
N VAL A 547 20.09 1.73 -23.02
CA VAL A 547 21.45 1.75 -22.45
C VAL A 547 22.28 0.66 -23.12
N GLU A 548 23.43 1.02 -23.66
CA GLU A 548 24.45 0.08 -24.12
C GLU A 548 25.37 -0.27 -22.95
N ILE A 549 25.68 -1.56 -22.78
CA ILE A 549 26.70 -2.04 -21.84
C ILE A 549 27.67 -2.96 -22.58
N ASP A 550 28.95 -2.59 -22.55
CA ASP A 550 30.08 -3.35 -23.06
C ASP A 550 30.82 -4.04 -21.91
N PHE A 551 30.55 -5.34 -21.72
CA PHE A 551 31.13 -6.13 -20.63
C PHE A 551 32.62 -6.41 -20.81
N ASP A 552 33.16 -6.36 -22.03
CA ASP A 552 34.61 -6.51 -22.24
C ASP A 552 35.37 -5.33 -21.63
N LYS A 553 34.80 -4.12 -21.74
CA LYS A 553 35.34 -2.93 -21.09
C LYS A 553 35.09 -2.93 -19.58
N LEU A 554 33.87 -3.30 -19.17
CA LEU A 554 33.46 -3.32 -17.76
C LEU A 554 34.31 -4.31 -16.92
N LEU A 555 34.69 -5.45 -17.50
CA LEU A 555 35.48 -6.50 -16.85
C LEU A 555 36.98 -6.48 -17.23
N LYS A 556 37.46 -5.40 -17.85
CA LYS A 556 38.86 -5.25 -18.28
C LYS A 556 39.85 -5.51 -17.14
N THR A 557 39.69 -4.83 -16.01
CA THR A 557 40.57 -4.96 -14.84
C THR A 557 40.49 -6.36 -14.21
N TYR A 558 39.30 -6.99 -14.23
CA TYR A 558 39.14 -8.39 -13.81
C TYR A 558 39.98 -9.33 -14.68
N LYS A 559 39.98 -9.11 -16.01
CA LYS A 559 40.78 -9.90 -16.96
C LYS A 559 42.28 -9.67 -16.79
N GLU A 560 42.71 -8.42 -16.68
CA GLU A 560 44.13 -8.05 -16.51
C GLU A 560 44.73 -8.58 -15.20
N SER A 561 43.90 -8.75 -14.17
CA SER A 561 44.29 -9.35 -12.90
C SER A 561 44.24 -10.88 -12.88
N ASN A 562 44.03 -11.54 -14.03
CA ASN A 562 43.83 -12.99 -14.14
C ASN A 562 42.72 -13.51 -13.22
N GLY A 563 41.64 -12.73 -13.07
CA GLY A 563 40.53 -13.04 -12.18
C GLY A 563 40.88 -12.99 -10.70
N ASN A 564 41.95 -12.29 -10.29
CA ASN A 564 42.24 -12.03 -8.90
C ASN A 564 41.33 -10.93 -8.36
N THR A 565 40.31 -11.35 -7.61
CA THR A 565 39.18 -10.56 -7.11
C THR A 565 39.50 -9.75 -5.85
N SER A 566 40.78 -9.65 -5.47
CA SER A 566 41.23 -8.76 -4.37
C SER A 566 41.01 -7.28 -4.65
N ASN A 567 40.71 -6.92 -5.91
CA ASN A 567 40.28 -5.58 -6.30
C ASN A 567 38.75 -5.48 -6.18
N ASN A 568 38.26 -4.55 -5.34
CA ASN A 568 36.83 -4.28 -5.08
C ASN A 568 35.99 -3.86 -6.32
N ASN A 569 36.57 -3.89 -7.52
CA ASN A 569 36.00 -3.35 -8.75
C ASN A 569 34.94 -4.25 -9.40
N PHE A 570 35.02 -5.56 -9.17
CA PHE A 570 33.99 -6.52 -9.57
C PHE A 570 33.77 -7.52 -8.43
N TRP A 571 32.54 -7.63 -7.96
CA TRP A 571 32.17 -8.63 -6.97
C TRP A 571 30.73 -9.11 -7.15
N VAL A 572 30.47 -10.32 -6.68
CA VAL A 572 29.18 -10.97 -6.86
C VAL A 572 28.66 -11.43 -5.51
N GLN A 573 27.37 -11.22 -5.29
CA GLN A 573 26.68 -11.74 -4.11
C GLN A 573 25.43 -12.52 -4.46
N LYS A 574 25.09 -13.42 -3.55
CA LYS A 574 23.89 -14.25 -3.59
C LYS A 574 23.36 -14.37 -2.17
N GLN A 575 22.07 -14.08 -1.97
CA GLN A 575 21.46 -14.05 -0.63
C GLN A 575 22.23 -13.16 0.38
N GLY A 576 22.71 -12.00 -0.09
CA GLY A 576 23.50 -11.05 0.71
C GLY A 576 24.88 -11.55 1.13
N GLN A 577 25.35 -12.69 0.62
CA GLN A 577 26.68 -13.24 0.88
C GLN A 577 27.56 -13.13 -0.37
N PRO A 578 28.83 -12.73 -0.24
CA PRO A 578 29.76 -12.67 -1.37
C PRO A 578 30.06 -14.09 -1.87
N ILE A 579 30.01 -14.27 -3.20
CA ILE A 579 30.33 -15.53 -3.89
C ILE A 579 31.37 -15.31 -5.01
N THR A 580 32.09 -14.18 -4.96
CA THR A 580 33.02 -13.73 -5.99
C THR A 580 34.11 -14.76 -6.30
N ASP A 581 34.54 -15.55 -5.32
CA ASP A 581 35.56 -16.60 -5.51
C ASP A 581 35.16 -17.65 -6.54
N THR A 582 33.85 -17.88 -6.74
CA THR A 582 33.33 -18.81 -7.77
C THR A 582 33.52 -18.31 -9.20
N TYR A 583 33.97 -17.05 -9.36
CA TYR A 583 34.27 -16.44 -10.65
C TYR A 583 35.77 -16.40 -10.94
N LYS A 584 36.65 -16.73 -9.97
CA LYS A 584 38.10 -16.67 -10.16
C LYS A 584 38.54 -17.53 -11.35
N GLY A 585 39.23 -16.92 -12.30
CA GLY A 585 39.77 -17.59 -13.49
C GLY A 585 38.74 -17.90 -14.58
N LYS A 586 37.47 -17.47 -14.43
CA LYS A 586 36.48 -17.59 -15.50
C LYS A 586 36.73 -16.58 -16.61
N ASP A 587 36.52 -17.01 -17.84
CA ASP A 587 36.54 -16.13 -19.00
C ASP A 587 35.36 -15.14 -18.99
N ILE A 588 35.56 -13.94 -19.53
CA ILE A 588 34.52 -12.89 -19.60
C ILE A 588 33.22 -13.44 -20.18
N LYS A 589 33.29 -14.26 -21.24
CA LYS A 589 32.13 -14.85 -21.89
C LYS A 589 31.29 -15.73 -20.94
N GLU A 590 31.93 -16.47 -20.04
CA GLU A 590 31.22 -17.28 -19.04
C GLU A 590 30.53 -16.40 -18.00
N ILE A 591 31.21 -15.32 -17.58
CA ILE A 591 30.65 -14.34 -16.63
C ILE A 591 29.46 -13.64 -17.25
N VAL A 592 29.55 -13.21 -18.51
CA VAL A 592 28.47 -12.53 -19.23
C VAL A 592 27.29 -13.47 -19.49
N SER A 593 27.53 -14.72 -19.87
CA SER A 593 26.46 -15.73 -19.99
C SER A 593 25.75 -15.91 -18.64
N ASP A 594 26.47 -15.95 -17.52
CA ASP A 594 25.84 -16.00 -16.21
C ASP A 594 25.09 -14.70 -15.86
N ILE A 595 25.67 -13.52 -16.08
CA ILE A 595 24.99 -12.23 -15.86
C ILE A 595 23.67 -12.18 -16.63
N THR A 596 23.66 -12.65 -17.87
CA THR A 596 22.51 -12.51 -18.79
C THR A 596 21.57 -13.71 -18.79
N ASN A 597 21.75 -14.68 -17.88
CA ASN A 597 21.02 -15.95 -17.89
C ASN A 597 21.10 -16.68 -19.25
N ASP A 598 22.22 -16.52 -19.94
CA ASP A 598 22.51 -17.11 -21.25
C ASP A 598 21.58 -16.59 -22.37
N TYR A 599 21.17 -15.32 -22.27
CA TYR A 599 20.23 -14.67 -23.20
C TYR A 599 20.61 -14.87 -24.67
N ALA A 600 21.89 -14.72 -25.01
CA ALA A 600 22.38 -14.84 -26.40
C ALA A 600 22.10 -16.23 -27.00
N SER A 601 22.05 -17.27 -26.16
CA SER A 601 21.84 -18.66 -26.54
C SER A 601 20.37 -19.08 -26.49
N LEU A 602 19.47 -18.20 -26.06
CA LEU A 602 18.04 -18.49 -26.01
C LEU A 602 17.44 -18.55 -27.42
N ASP A 603 16.45 -19.43 -27.58
CA ASP A 603 15.58 -19.42 -28.76
C ASP A 603 14.93 -18.04 -28.93
N GLU A 604 14.77 -17.61 -30.18
CA GLU A 604 14.16 -16.32 -30.51
C GLU A 604 12.72 -16.17 -29.99
N SER A 605 12.01 -17.26 -29.73
CA SER A 605 10.67 -17.28 -29.13
C SER A 605 10.68 -17.09 -27.61
N LYS A 606 11.84 -17.24 -26.96
CA LYS A 606 12.02 -17.08 -25.50
C LYS A 606 12.58 -15.73 -25.12
N LYS A 607 13.20 -15.00 -26.06
CA LYS A 607 13.69 -13.63 -25.85
C LYS A 607 12.53 -12.66 -25.68
N VAL A 608 12.62 -11.77 -24.70
CA VAL A 608 11.62 -10.70 -24.49
C VAL A 608 11.60 -9.78 -25.70
N LYS A 609 10.41 -9.47 -26.20
CA LYS A 609 10.20 -8.58 -27.36
C LYS A 609 9.05 -7.62 -27.07
N PHE A 610 9.08 -6.47 -27.73
CA PHE A 610 7.91 -5.62 -27.77
C PHE A 610 6.75 -6.37 -28.41
N LYS A 611 5.57 -6.27 -27.78
CA LYS A 611 4.34 -6.77 -28.37
C LYS A 611 4.02 -5.91 -29.59
N SER A 612 3.75 -6.54 -30.72
CA SER A 612 3.40 -5.84 -31.97
C SER A 612 1.98 -5.24 -31.94
N THR A 613 1.17 -5.60 -30.95
CA THR A 613 -0.20 -5.13 -30.73
C THR A 613 -0.34 -4.53 -29.34
N SER A 614 -1.33 -3.63 -29.18
CA SER A 614 -1.57 -2.98 -27.89
C SER A 614 -2.41 -3.85 -26.97
N TYR A 615 -2.02 -3.96 -25.70
CA TYR A 615 -2.88 -4.56 -24.68
C TYR A 615 -4.20 -3.82 -24.46
N LEU A 616 -4.34 -2.60 -24.99
CA LEU A 616 -5.58 -1.82 -24.95
C LEU A 616 -6.59 -2.21 -26.06
N GLU A 617 -6.18 -3.07 -27.00
CA GLU A 617 -7.11 -3.64 -27.98
C GLU A 617 -8.02 -4.66 -27.30
N LYS A 618 -9.33 -4.60 -27.60
CA LYS A 618 -10.36 -5.42 -26.95
C LYS A 618 -10.08 -6.92 -27.09
N GLU A 619 -9.52 -7.32 -28.22
CA GLU A 619 -9.15 -8.69 -28.55
C GLU A 619 -7.98 -9.20 -27.69
N GLN A 620 -7.19 -8.31 -27.09
CA GLN A 620 -6.04 -8.64 -26.26
C GLN A 620 -6.40 -8.79 -24.78
N TYR A 621 -7.51 -8.23 -24.30
CA TYR A 621 -7.90 -8.31 -22.89
C TYR A 621 -7.97 -9.73 -22.32
N PRO A 622 -8.47 -10.77 -23.04
CA PRO A 622 -8.47 -12.14 -22.52
C PRO A 622 -7.07 -12.69 -22.21
N THR A 623 -6.01 -12.12 -22.81
CA THR A 623 -4.62 -12.55 -22.57
C THR A 623 -4.05 -12.01 -21.26
N ILE A 624 -4.67 -10.96 -20.68
CA ILE A 624 -4.20 -10.30 -19.44
C ILE A 624 -5.25 -10.32 -18.31
N GLU A 625 -6.46 -10.80 -18.59
CA GLU A 625 -7.54 -10.88 -17.61
C GLU A 625 -7.25 -11.95 -16.55
N ARG A 626 -6.67 -11.51 -15.43
CA ARG A 626 -6.37 -12.42 -14.31
C ARG A 626 -7.67 -12.85 -13.61
N MET A 627 -7.83 -14.16 -13.48
CA MET A 627 -8.92 -14.75 -12.68
C MET A 627 -8.75 -14.40 -11.20
N ILE A 628 -9.80 -13.81 -10.59
CA ILE A 628 -9.84 -13.46 -9.16
C ILE A 628 -9.93 -14.71 -8.29
N SER A 629 -10.62 -15.75 -8.78
CA SER A 629 -10.71 -17.07 -8.17
C SER A 629 -10.34 -18.11 -9.22
N PHE A 630 -9.50 -19.07 -8.82
CA PHE A 630 -8.92 -20.08 -9.69
C PHE A 630 -9.10 -21.45 -9.05
N ASP A 631 -9.73 -22.39 -9.77
CA ASP A 631 -9.75 -23.81 -9.39
C ASP A 631 -8.71 -24.58 -10.23
N PRO A 632 -7.59 -25.02 -9.63
CA PRO A 632 -6.56 -25.76 -10.34
C PRO A 632 -7.03 -27.11 -10.89
N ASN A 633 -8.16 -27.64 -10.39
CA ASN A 633 -8.71 -28.91 -10.86
C ASN A 633 -9.61 -28.74 -12.09
N ASN A 634 -10.02 -27.50 -12.39
CA ASN A 634 -10.75 -27.19 -13.61
C ASN A 634 -9.75 -27.00 -14.75
N LYS A 635 -9.74 -27.93 -15.70
CA LYS A 635 -8.84 -27.90 -16.85
C LYS A 635 -8.97 -26.62 -17.67
N THR A 636 -10.19 -26.12 -17.88
CA THR A 636 -10.42 -24.88 -18.64
C THR A 636 -9.84 -23.66 -17.93
N ASP A 637 -9.99 -23.59 -16.61
CA ASP A 637 -9.42 -22.49 -15.83
C ASP A 637 -7.89 -22.60 -15.77
N LEU A 638 -7.35 -23.82 -15.62
CA LEU A 638 -5.90 -24.07 -15.68
C LEU A 638 -5.30 -23.67 -17.03
N ASP A 639 -5.95 -24.05 -18.13
CA ASP A 639 -5.49 -23.71 -19.48
C ASP A 639 -5.53 -22.19 -19.71
N LYS A 640 -6.61 -21.51 -19.26
CA LYS A 640 -6.69 -20.05 -19.31
C LYS A 640 -5.57 -19.39 -18.50
N PHE A 641 -5.35 -19.84 -17.27
CA PHE A 641 -4.32 -19.28 -16.38
C PHE A 641 -2.92 -19.42 -16.97
N ASN A 642 -2.60 -20.59 -17.52
CA ASN A 642 -1.30 -20.88 -18.12
C ASN A 642 -1.05 -20.05 -19.40
N ASN A 643 -2.11 -19.74 -20.15
CA ASN A 643 -2.03 -18.96 -21.38
C ASN A 643 -2.07 -17.44 -21.15
N LEU A 644 -2.22 -16.97 -19.90
CA LEU A 644 -2.13 -15.53 -19.62
C LEU A 644 -0.74 -15.02 -19.98
N GLU A 645 -0.68 -13.91 -20.69
CA GLU A 645 0.52 -13.09 -20.83
C GLU A 645 0.70 -12.29 -19.55
N SER A 646 0.79 -12.97 -18.39
CA SER A 646 0.79 -12.42 -17.03
C SER A 646 1.64 -11.15 -16.94
N LEU A 647 1.02 -10.01 -17.23
CA LEU A 647 1.60 -8.71 -17.10
C LEU A 647 1.26 -8.25 -15.69
N TYR A 648 2.28 -8.18 -14.86
CA TYR A 648 2.19 -7.31 -13.71
C TYR A 648 2.46 -5.88 -14.17
N THR A 649 1.45 -5.25 -14.76
CA THR A 649 1.47 -3.81 -15.02
C THR A 649 1.31 -3.08 -13.70
N ARG A 650 2.44 -2.75 -13.06
CA ARG A 650 2.50 -1.51 -12.29
C ARG A 650 3.14 -0.48 -13.23
N LEU A 651 2.30 0.36 -13.85
CA LEU A 651 2.74 1.68 -14.28
C LEU A 651 3.14 2.44 -13.01
N SER A 652 4.43 2.33 -12.70
CA SER A 652 5.25 3.05 -11.73
C SER A 652 4.78 3.19 -10.27
N VAL A 653 5.73 2.84 -9.40
CA VAL A 653 5.98 3.53 -8.14
C VAL A 653 6.71 4.83 -8.47
N CYS A 654 6.24 5.94 -7.92
CA CYS A 654 7.03 6.94 -7.21
C CYS A 654 6.13 7.54 -6.13
#